data_AF-A0A974SHA3-F1
#
_entry.id   AF-A0A974SHA3-F1
#
_cell.length_a   1.000
_cell.length_b   1.000
_cell.length_c   1.000
_cell.angle_alpha   90.00
_cell.angle_beta   90.00
_cell.angle_gamma   90.00
#
_symmetry.space_group_name_H-M   'P 1'
#
loop_
_entity.id
_entity.type
_entity.pdbx_description
1 polymer ?
#
loop_
_entity_poly.entity_id
_entity_poly.type
_entity_poly.pdbx_seq_one_letter_code
_entity_poly.pdbx_strand_id
1 'polypeptide(L)'
;MTRLISSRLLASTSVIAIALAASGARAEDFIIPSGTVFTTPVVVDMNTAGAPFGSVLNLGGIVITENTRNSAEALTIYRTAISGSIVNSGTVNIAQTLSKLDIHGGGTSVSASGETKGIVLYNSAPLNGGFQNSGSVTVSRNAVADVVVKTSGTVALSEYAYGVQLDSYMAGGIVNTNTGVIDVSNDITAALTPSDHYSQLNPVTTVYAYGVIAYDTAAASGFDNAGSISASARGTITHNLARSSSATLLAASTARAVGVVMSQSGAAMPSGVTGTSMTNSGIIDVVGAMTQATNFSVVATSANAGLGRLIESSAVVFAAGVLANEAQVTRFENTGTLSVSGTASVVAVGSVIGPGKASLINHNSPTSPETSFESGSVGGSVTAYGVSIANGSLGGLSNTGVIDVSGQATTTLTGTATGTTAAEVGLQAFAAVQLTGIDVATQTLTGPVLNSGQVTLDATAAFTSQQTATGSGGATSHDAKVESSGFVQTRLAGISVASSGFEAANYNATVGNSAQITLSATATGSQGGTAQSQGEAVADVSFSSGSSFLVGALLFATNTASGILVDAPNVAEVTNSGIIDLSSAFSSGLVATATGGTKATASANSAAPSLTSFGLNIQEVAGGPSAGTVPTTRIANSGTIGLSATVTIANVASAAANLAGGTASASAASQSTTVSTTPGLDGAVAASYGIYLSLDGLAGSLSNSGVISVSQALSITDRATATADKAEAMAVSDGLSLALGVLAAPGAVTGSFLNTGAISAAALGNFTASATATGGPDRRARMPARPGSSSAAASFLPPPGCPGSTIAAPCG
;
A
#
# COMPACT_ATOMS: atom_id res chain seq x y z
N MET A 1 55.04 16.34 44.92
CA MET A 1 55.06 15.15 45.79
C MET A 1 54.47 15.51 47.15
N THR A 2 53.71 14.56 47.72
CA THR A 2 53.14 14.47 49.09
C THR A 2 51.94 15.34 49.50
N ARG A 3 50.83 14.61 49.72
CA ARG A 3 49.65 14.84 50.58
C ARG A 3 48.36 15.36 49.92
N LEU A 4 47.53 14.41 49.45
CA LEU A 4 46.32 14.02 50.18
C LEU A 4 45.82 12.66 49.67
N ILE A 5 46.12 11.59 50.40
CA ILE A 5 45.42 10.31 50.35
C ILE A 5 44.80 10.17 51.75
N SER A 6 43.49 10.36 51.87
CA SER A 6 42.69 9.81 52.99
C SER A 6 41.19 10.10 52.78
N SER A 7 40.58 9.31 51.91
CA SER A 7 39.18 8.82 51.95
C SER A 7 38.83 8.36 50.53
N ARG A 8 38.16 7.20 50.40
CA ARG A 8 37.86 6.45 49.14
C ARG A 8 38.90 5.41 48.73
N LEU A 9 39.26 4.52 49.66
CA LEU A 9 39.87 3.22 49.36
C LEU A 9 38.79 2.17 49.01
N LEU A 10 37.98 2.48 47.98
CA LEU A 10 37.03 1.57 47.30
C LEU A 10 37.03 1.84 45.77
N ALA A 11 38.02 2.59 45.27
CA ALA A 11 38.16 3.01 43.88
C ALA A 11 39.27 2.26 43.10
N SER A 12 39.91 1.25 43.71
CA SER A 12 41.07 0.57 43.10
C SER A 12 40.71 -0.54 42.11
N THR A 13 39.45 -0.94 42.00
CA THR A 13 38.96 -1.82 40.92
C THR A 13 38.41 -1.05 39.72
N SER A 14 38.20 0.26 39.82
CA SER A 14 37.48 1.04 38.79
C SER A 14 38.41 1.62 37.73
N VAL A 15 39.55 2.22 38.10
CA VAL A 15 40.38 2.98 37.14
C VAL A 15 41.20 2.07 36.21
N ILE A 16 41.69 0.92 36.71
CA ILE A 16 42.44 -0.05 35.91
C ILE A 16 41.49 -0.91 35.06
N ALA A 17 40.27 -1.20 35.53
CA ALA A 17 39.25 -1.86 34.72
C ALA A 17 38.75 -0.96 33.58
N ILE A 18 38.59 0.36 33.81
CA ILE A 18 38.24 1.34 32.76
C ILE A 18 39.38 1.48 31.73
N ALA A 19 40.65 1.42 32.16
CA ALA A 19 41.80 1.49 31.26
C ALA A 19 42.06 0.20 30.45
N LEU A 20 41.63 -0.98 30.94
CA LEU A 20 41.75 -2.26 30.22
C LEU A 20 40.51 -2.62 29.39
N ALA A 21 39.35 -1.99 29.61
CA ALA A 21 38.09 -2.31 28.96
C ALA A 21 37.74 -1.45 27.72
N ALA A 22 38.42 -0.33 27.50
CA ALA A 22 38.06 0.62 26.45
C ALA A 22 39.30 1.17 25.72
N SER A 23 39.79 0.47 24.69
CA SER A 23 40.97 0.91 23.89
C SER A 23 40.73 2.17 23.03
N GLY A 24 39.69 2.96 23.31
CA GLY A 24 39.32 4.16 22.56
C GLY A 24 38.66 5.29 23.36
N ALA A 25 38.47 5.15 24.68
CA ALA A 25 37.84 6.19 25.49
C ALA A 25 38.83 7.29 25.89
N ARG A 26 38.44 8.55 25.74
CA ARG A 26 39.19 9.74 26.16
C ARG A 26 38.74 10.18 27.55
N ALA A 27 39.60 10.93 28.24
CA ALA A 27 39.30 11.44 29.59
C ALA A 27 38.07 12.36 29.65
N GLU A 28 37.65 12.91 28.51
CA GLU A 28 36.53 13.83 28.38
C GLU A 28 35.21 13.12 28.02
N ASP A 29 35.21 11.81 27.85
CA ASP A 29 34.03 11.07 27.39
C ASP A 29 33.11 10.64 28.55
N PHE A 30 31.80 10.58 28.28
CA PHE A 30 30.85 9.90 29.15
C PHE A 30 30.84 8.41 28.80
N ILE A 31 31.23 7.55 29.75
CA ILE A 31 31.43 6.11 29.51
C ILE A 31 30.46 5.30 30.35
N ILE A 32 29.69 4.42 29.69
CA ILE A 32 28.99 3.30 30.32
C ILE A 32 29.90 2.07 30.16
N PRO A 33 30.62 1.64 31.22
CA PRO A 33 31.70 0.68 31.09
C PRO A 33 31.19 -0.75 30.84
N SER A 34 31.99 -1.57 30.17
CA SER A 34 31.67 -2.98 29.96
C SER A 34 31.52 -3.73 31.28
N GLY A 35 30.59 -4.69 31.31
CA GLY A 35 30.23 -5.44 32.53
C GLY A 35 29.31 -4.70 33.51
N THR A 36 28.89 -3.47 33.21
CA THR A 36 27.82 -2.78 33.96
C THR A 36 26.48 -2.87 33.23
N VAL A 37 25.39 -3.03 33.98
CA VAL A 37 24.02 -3.01 33.45
C VAL A 37 23.21 -2.00 34.26
N PHE A 38 22.74 -0.95 33.59
CA PHE A 38 21.81 0.02 34.16
C PHE A 38 20.39 -0.46 33.96
N THR A 39 19.58 -0.45 35.03
CA THR A 39 18.16 -0.80 34.98
C THR A 39 17.24 0.43 35.06
N THR A 40 17.82 1.62 34.95
CA THR A 40 17.14 2.92 34.95
C THR A 40 17.53 3.71 33.71
N PRO A 41 16.66 4.62 33.21
CA PRO A 41 17.02 5.52 32.11
C PRO A 41 18.31 6.28 32.38
N VAL A 42 19.13 6.43 31.34
CA VAL A 42 20.35 7.24 31.37
C VAL A 42 20.07 8.54 30.61
N VAL A 43 20.24 9.68 31.29
CA VAL A 43 20.08 11.01 30.71
C VAL A 43 21.42 11.73 30.78
N VAL A 44 21.91 12.19 29.63
CA VAL A 44 23.13 12.98 29.50
C VAL A 44 22.75 14.39 29.07
N ASP A 45 22.88 15.34 29.99
CA ASP A 45 22.54 16.76 29.81
C ASP A 45 23.65 17.68 30.36
N MET A 46 23.47 19.00 30.26
CA MET A 46 24.44 19.98 30.79
C MET A 46 24.56 19.97 32.32
N ASN A 47 23.64 19.33 33.03
CA ASN A 47 23.66 19.18 34.49
C ASN A 47 24.35 17.88 34.90
N THR A 48 24.65 16.99 33.95
CA THR A 48 25.37 15.74 34.19
C THR A 48 26.79 16.08 34.57
N ALA A 49 27.24 15.58 35.73
CA ALA A 49 28.55 15.94 36.28
C ALA A 49 29.68 15.55 35.30
N GLY A 50 30.45 16.56 34.86
CA GLY A 50 31.50 16.40 33.86
C GLY A 50 31.14 16.91 32.46
N ALA A 51 29.87 17.29 32.22
CA ALA A 51 29.46 17.92 30.97
C ALA A 51 30.12 19.32 30.80
N PRO A 52 30.42 19.75 29.56
CA PRO A 52 30.21 19.02 28.31
C PRO A 52 31.24 17.89 28.10
N PHE A 53 30.81 16.79 27.51
CA PHE A 53 31.65 15.63 27.21
C PHE A 53 32.19 15.68 25.78
N GLY A 54 33.32 15.00 25.54
CA GLY A 54 33.88 14.74 24.23
C GLY A 54 32.95 13.84 23.40
N SER A 55 32.50 12.72 23.95
CA SER A 55 31.58 11.78 23.30
C SER A 55 30.81 10.96 24.33
N VAL A 56 29.80 10.20 23.89
CA VAL A 56 29.08 9.21 24.70
C VAL A 56 29.43 7.81 24.20
N LEU A 57 30.04 6.98 25.04
CA LEU A 57 30.38 5.58 24.73
C LEU A 57 29.56 4.63 25.60
N ASN A 58 28.66 3.88 24.99
CA ASN A 58 28.03 2.72 25.63
C ASN A 58 28.81 1.43 25.31
N LEU A 59 29.53 0.91 26.30
CA LEU A 59 30.27 -0.36 26.24
C LEU A 59 29.64 -1.46 27.11
N GLY A 60 28.65 -1.10 27.93
CA GLY A 60 27.97 -1.96 28.90
C GLY A 60 26.55 -2.31 28.46
N GLY A 61 25.61 -2.26 29.40
CA GLY A 61 24.19 -2.52 29.16
C GLY A 61 23.30 -1.45 29.77
N ILE A 62 22.23 -1.08 29.06
CA ILE A 62 21.05 -0.39 29.59
C ILE A 62 19.89 -1.34 29.32
N VAL A 63 19.25 -1.88 30.36
CA VAL A 63 18.14 -2.84 30.23
C VAL A 63 16.98 -2.37 31.09
N ILE A 64 15.94 -1.87 30.44
CA ILE A 64 14.77 -1.27 31.09
C ILE A 64 13.55 -2.13 30.82
N THR A 65 12.81 -2.42 31.88
CA THR A 65 11.45 -2.97 31.79
C THR A 65 10.50 -1.97 32.41
N GLU A 66 9.57 -1.45 31.61
CA GLU A 66 8.59 -0.46 32.03
C GLU A 66 7.18 -1.01 31.88
N ASN A 67 6.40 -0.99 32.97
CA ASN A 67 5.03 -1.54 32.97
C ASN A 67 3.97 -0.53 33.45
N THR A 68 4.37 0.71 33.76
CA THR A 68 3.54 1.69 34.47
C THR A 68 3.45 3.04 33.78
N ARG A 69 4.56 3.56 33.23
CA ARG A 69 4.57 4.83 32.49
C ARG A 69 4.10 4.60 31.06
N ASN A 70 3.37 5.55 30.47
CA ASN A 70 2.94 5.43 29.08
C ASN A 70 4.08 5.69 28.07
N SER A 71 5.09 6.46 28.48
CA SER A 71 6.29 6.73 27.66
C SER A 71 7.57 6.41 28.42
N ALA A 72 8.57 5.90 27.71
CA ALA A 72 9.84 5.51 28.29
C ALA A 72 10.99 5.65 27.28
N GLU A 73 12.15 6.08 27.78
CA GLU A 73 13.38 6.25 27.00
C GLU A 73 14.52 5.51 27.73
N ALA A 74 15.43 4.86 26.99
CA ALA A 74 16.58 4.19 27.59
C ALA A 74 17.82 5.06 27.72
N LEU A 75 18.25 5.66 26.60
CA LEU A 75 19.38 6.58 26.56
C LEU A 75 18.96 7.89 25.91
N THR A 76 18.94 8.96 26.70
CA THR A 76 18.58 10.30 26.25
C THR A 76 19.80 11.20 26.31
N ILE A 77 20.16 11.80 25.19
CA ILE A 77 21.32 12.69 25.09
C ILE A 77 20.82 14.06 24.63
N TYR A 78 21.00 15.07 25.48
CA TYR A 78 20.81 16.46 25.06
C TYR A 78 22.08 16.92 24.39
N ARG A 79 21.97 17.37 23.13
CA ARG A 79 23.14 17.72 22.32
C ARG A 79 24.08 18.72 23.00
N THR A 80 23.54 19.67 23.78
CA THR A 80 24.35 20.65 24.51
C THR A 80 25.40 20.02 25.44
N ALA A 81 25.16 18.79 25.90
CA ALA A 81 26.03 18.06 26.80
C ALA A 81 27.23 17.38 26.13
N ILE A 82 27.30 17.34 24.80
CA ILE A 82 28.34 16.63 24.05
C ILE A 82 28.93 17.51 22.93
N SER A 83 30.19 17.26 22.60
CA SER A 83 30.90 17.97 21.52
C SER A 83 31.33 17.07 20.36
N GLY A 84 31.18 15.75 20.49
CA GLY A 84 31.59 14.74 19.51
C GLY A 84 30.59 13.57 19.38
N SER A 85 31.06 12.38 19.05
CA SER A 85 30.23 11.25 18.59
C SER A 85 29.43 10.50 19.68
N ILE A 86 28.50 9.66 19.24
CA ILE A 86 27.82 8.65 20.07
C ILE A 86 28.25 7.27 19.55
N VAL A 87 28.77 6.42 20.43
CA VAL A 87 29.20 5.06 20.08
C VAL A 87 28.47 4.06 20.97
N ASN A 88 27.63 3.22 20.39
CA ASN A 88 27.00 2.08 21.05
C ASN A 88 27.65 0.77 20.60
N SER A 89 28.47 0.18 21.47
CA SER A 89 29.04 -1.17 21.29
C SER A 89 28.47 -2.19 22.28
N GLY A 90 27.70 -1.72 23.25
CA GLY A 90 27.01 -2.51 24.26
C GLY A 90 25.54 -2.80 23.91
N THR A 91 24.74 -3.09 24.94
CA THR A 91 23.30 -3.35 24.80
C THR A 91 22.49 -2.16 25.28
N VAL A 92 21.52 -1.73 24.48
CA VAL A 92 20.41 -0.87 24.89
C VAL A 92 19.14 -1.67 24.65
N ASN A 93 18.42 -2.03 25.71
CA ASN A 93 17.18 -2.78 25.64
C ASN A 93 16.13 -2.06 26.47
N ILE A 94 15.00 -1.76 25.85
CA ILE A 94 13.83 -1.24 26.56
C ILE A 94 12.60 -2.02 26.12
N ALA A 95 11.96 -2.66 27.10
CA ALA A 95 10.72 -3.38 26.93
C ALA A 95 9.64 -2.67 27.74
N GLN A 96 8.57 -2.25 27.08
CA GLN A 96 7.43 -1.59 27.69
C GLN A 96 6.18 -2.43 27.48
N THR A 97 5.55 -2.89 28.56
CA THR A 97 4.30 -3.67 28.50
C THR A 97 3.21 -2.97 29.29
N LEU A 98 2.20 -2.43 28.59
CA LEU A 98 1.07 -1.73 29.18
C LEU A 98 -0.16 -2.63 29.12
N SER A 99 -0.56 -3.16 30.28
CA SER A 99 -1.72 -4.07 30.37
C SER A 99 -3.07 -3.36 30.36
N LYS A 100 -3.08 -2.05 30.63
CA LYS A 100 -4.23 -1.14 30.51
C LYS A 100 -3.75 0.25 30.14
N LEU A 101 -4.04 0.71 28.93
CA LEU A 101 -3.92 2.12 28.59
C LEU A 101 -4.94 2.92 29.42
N ASP A 102 -4.45 3.81 30.28
CA ASP A 102 -5.28 4.54 31.24
C ASP A 102 -5.91 5.75 30.53
N ILE A 103 -7.09 5.52 29.99
CA ILE A 103 -7.78 6.47 29.13
C ILE A 103 -8.71 7.34 29.99
N HIS A 104 -8.35 8.60 30.17
CA HIS A 104 -9.11 9.52 31.01
C HIS A 104 -10.41 9.96 30.31
N GLY A 105 -11.53 9.34 30.69
CA GLY A 105 -12.87 9.72 30.23
C GLY A 105 -13.34 11.02 30.89
N GLY A 106 -12.91 12.17 30.37
CA GLY A 106 -13.29 13.48 30.89
C GLY A 106 -13.77 14.51 29.84
N GLY A 107 -13.68 14.20 28.54
CA GLY A 107 -13.99 15.14 27.46
C GLY A 107 -14.80 14.54 26.31
N THR A 108 -15.18 15.39 25.35
CA THR A 108 -15.82 14.99 24.07
C THR A 108 -14.87 14.24 23.13
N SER A 109 -13.60 14.07 23.51
CA SER A 109 -12.60 13.23 22.85
C SER A 109 -11.83 12.45 23.91
N VAL A 110 -11.36 11.27 23.51
CA VAL A 110 -10.68 10.33 24.38
C VAL A 110 -9.39 9.93 23.67
N SER A 111 -8.22 10.36 24.15
CA SER A 111 -6.94 10.04 23.51
C SER A 111 -5.93 9.44 24.48
N ALA A 112 -5.21 8.42 24.01
CA ALA A 112 -3.98 7.94 24.63
C ALA A 112 -2.87 7.97 23.58
N SER A 113 -1.73 8.53 23.97
CA SER A 113 -0.52 8.53 23.16
C SER A 113 0.68 8.17 24.02
N GLY A 114 1.53 7.27 23.56
CA GLY A 114 2.72 6.84 24.28
C GLY A 114 3.86 6.42 23.36
N GLU A 115 5.09 6.57 23.86
CA GLU A 115 6.31 6.39 23.08
C GLU A 115 7.33 5.54 23.82
N THR A 116 7.97 4.59 23.12
CA THR A 116 9.12 3.84 23.63
C THR A 116 10.34 4.11 22.77
N LYS A 117 11.42 4.60 23.38
CA LYS A 117 12.63 4.99 22.63
C LYS A 117 13.89 4.32 23.17
N GLY A 118 14.69 3.77 22.27
CA GLY A 118 16.01 3.21 22.59
C GLY A 118 17.01 4.33 22.86
N ILE A 119 17.52 4.94 21.80
CA ILE A 119 18.50 6.03 21.86
C ILE A 119 17.90 7.28 21.24
N VAL A 120 17.98 8.41 21.95
CA VAL A 120 17.45 9.70 21.48
C VAL A 120 18.49 10.79 21.60
N LEU A 121 18.62 11.61 20.56
CA LEU A 121 19.41 12.84 20.56
C LEU A 121 18.52 14.05 20.30
N TYR A 122 18.45 14.97 21.29
CA TYR A 122 17.62 16.19 21.22
C TYR A 122 18.45 17.47 20.95
N ASN A 123 17.81 18.48 20.31
CA ASN A 123 18.22 19.89 20.11
C ASN A 123 18.94 20.23 18.78
N SER A 124 18.68 21.41 18.18
CA SER A 124 18.87 21.75 16.75
C SER A 124 20.17 22.45 16.32
N ALA A 125 21.10 22.75 17.22
CA ALA A 125 22.38 23.35 16.80
C ALA A 125 23.34 22.27 16.18
N PRO A 126 24.45 22.63 15.52
CA PRO A 126 25.35 21.68 14.85
C PRO A 126 26.27 20.83 15.75
N LEU A 127 26.27 19.51 15.64
CA LEU A 127 27.30 18.63 16.25
C LEU A 127 28.43 18.30 15.26
N ASN A 128 29.70 18.29 15.71
CA ASN A 128 30.84 17.74 14.97
C ASN A 128 31.10 16.28 15.40
N GLY A 129 30.31 15.30 14.94
CA GLY A 129 30.53 13.88 15.25
C GLY A 129 29.35 12.97 14.87
N GLY A 130 29.56 11.65 14.74
CA GLY A 130 28.54 10.71 14.27
C GLY A 130 27.95 9.75 15.28
N PHE A 131 26.89 9.05 14.89
CA PHE A 131 26.35 7.90 15.61
C PHE A 131 26.94 6.61 15.03
N GLN A 132 27.51 5.77 15.87
CA GLN A 132 28.02 4.45 15.51
C GLN A 132 27.37 3.39 16.40
N ASN A 133 26.73 2.40 15.80
CA ASN A 133 26.18 1.23 16.48
C ASN A 133 26.87 -0.04 16.01
N SER A 134 27.67 -0.66 16.86
CA SER A 134 28.21 -2.02 16.69
C SER A 134 27.65 -3.02 17.71
N GLY A 135 26.87 -2.54 18.67
CA GLY A 135 26.18 -3.33 19.69
C GLY A 135 24.74 -3.68 19.31
N SER A 136 23.86 -3.78 20.31
CA SER A 136 22.43 -4.09 20.12
C SER A 136 21.55 -2.98 20.66
N VAL A 137 20.57 -2.51 19.89
CA VAL A 137 19.48 -1.63 20.32
C VAL A 137 18.17 -2.39 20.12
N THR A 138 17.50 -2.78 21.19
CA THR A 138 16.22 -3.48 21.16
C THR A 138 15.16 -2.62 21.84
N VAL A 139 14.08 -2.36 21.12
CA VAL A 139 12.96 -1.55 21.60
C VAL A 139 11.70 -2.35 21.38
N SER A 140 10.99 -2.67 22.46
CA SER A 140 9.73 -3.38 22.40
C SER A 140 8.67 -2.62 23.14
N ARG A 141 7.59 -2.30 22.45
CA ARG A 141 6.38 -1.72 23.01
C ARG A 141 5.23 -2.69 22.77
N ASN A 142 4.55 -3.09 23.85
CA ASN A 142 3.34 -3.89 23.79
C ASN A 142 2.25 -3.19 24.61
N ALA A 143 1.18 -2.77 23.94
CA ALA A 143 0.06 -2.08 24.54
C ALA A 143 -1.23 -2.89 24.42
N VAL A 144 -1.92 -3.07 25.54
CA VAL A 144 -3.25 -3.67 25.61
C VAL A 144 -4.25 -2.62 26.11
N ALA A 145 -5.28 -2.37 25.30
CA ALA A 145 -6.37 -1.46 25.62
C ALA A 145 -7.71 -2.21 25.65
N ASP A 146 -8.45 -2.06 26.75
CA ASP A 146 -9.86 -2.45 26.85
C ASP A 146 -10.64 -1.23 27.31
N VAL A 147 -11.29 -0.56 26.36
CA VAL A 147 -11.80 0.80 26.56
C VAL A 147 -13.32 0.78 26.52
N VAL A 148 -13.91 1.18 27.64
CA VAL A 148 -15.32 1.55 27.69
C VAL A 148 -15.46 3.01 27.32
N VAL A 149 -15.96 3.29 26.11
CA VAL A 149 -16.15 4.65 25.60
C VAL A 149 -17.40 5.25 26.24
N LYS A 150 -17.20 6.28 27.07
CA LYS A 150 -18.25 6.94 27.88
C LYS A 150 -18.64 8.33 27.36
N THR A 151 -18.23 8.72 26.16
CA THR A 151 -18.62 9.99 25.53
C THR A 151 -18.84 9.78 24.03
N SER A 152 -19.75 10.55 23.43
CA SER A 152 -19.85 10.64 21.97
C SER A 152 -18.63 11.40 21.47
N GLY A 153 -17.79 10.77 20.66
CA GLY A 153 -16.61 11.44 20.12
C GLY A 153 -15.57 10.53 19.50
N THR A 154 -14.47 11.15 19.08
CA THR A 154 -13.29 10.46 18.55
C THR A 154 -12.50 9.82 19.69
N VAL A 155 -12.19 8.53 19.53
CA VAL A 155 -11.30 7.79 20.42
C VAL A 155 -9.99 7.57 19.67
N ALA A 156 -8.89 8.15 20.13
CA ALA A 156 -7.59 8.05 19.45
C ALA A 156 -6.59 7.25 20.28
N LEU A 157 -6.02 6.19 19.69
CA LEU A 157 -4.91 5.42 20.27
C LEU A 157 -3.69 5.61 19.38
N SER A 158 -2.60 6.14 19.92
CA SER A 158 -1.38 6.45 19.17
C SER A 158 -0.15 5.91 19.87
N GLU A 159 0.40 4.85 19.32
CA GLU A 159 1.55 4.16 19.91
C GLU A 159 2.77 4.32 19.00
N TYR A 160 3.91 4.66 19.59
CA TYR A 160 5.16 4.86 18.85
C TYR A 160 6.32 4.07 19.48
N ALA A 161 7.14 3.44 18.64
CA ALA A 161 8.42 2.87 19.02
C ALA A 161 9.54 3.36 18.10
N TYR A 162 10.66 3.76 18.70
CA TYR A 162 11.82 4.28 18.00
C TYR A 162 13.09 3.58 18.48
N GLY A 163 13.83 2.94 17.56
CA GLY A 163 15.15 2.38 17.86
C GLY A 163 16.15 3.48 18.18
N VAL A 164 16.46 4.28 17.15
CA VAL A 164 17.33 5.44 17.23
C VAL A 164 16.63 6.65 16.64
N GLN A 165 16.45 7.70 17.43
CA GLN A 165 15.89 8.98 17.01
C GLN A 165 16.92 10.10 17.08
N LEU A 166 17.18 10.74 15.95
CA LEU A 166 18.13 11.84 15.81
C LEU A 166 17.39 13.11 15.34
N ASP A 167 17.06 13.99 16.29
CA ASP A 167 16.29 15.22 16.04
C ASP A 167 17.18 16.47 15.83
N SER A 168 18.44 16.29 15.41
CA SER A 168 19.45 17.36 15.36
C SER A 168 20.17 17.44 14.02
N TYR A 169 20.39 18.68 13.58
CA TYR A 169 21.40 19.07 12.60
C TYR A 169 22.80 18.62 13.03
N MET A 170 23.49 17.94 12.12
CA MET A 170 24.83 17.38 12.35
C MET A 170 25.79 18.01 11.32
N ALA A 171 26.45 19.12 11.67
CA ALA A 171 27.36 19.81 10.75
C ALA A 171 28.68 19.04 10.61
N GLY A 172 29.06 18.74 9.36
CA GLY A 172 30.40 18.25 9.04
C GLY A 172 30.49 16.94 8.25
N GLY A 173 29.40 16.42 7.69
CA GLY A 173 29.48 15.17 6.91
C GLY A 173 29.60 13.96 7.83
N ILE A 174 28.51 13.62 8.49
CA ILE A 174 28.49 12.59 9.52
C ILE A 174 27.88 11.31 8.96
N VAL A 175 28.65 10.21 9.00
CA VAL A 175 28.15 8.88 8.65
C VAL A 175 27.56 8.25 9.91
N ASN A 176 26.26 8.01 9.90
CA ASN A 176 25.60 7.16 10.87
C ASN A 176 25.86 5.71 10.47
N THR A 177 26.70 5.00 11.22
CA THR A 177 27.10 3.63 10.88
C THR A 177 26.41 2.62 11.79
N ASN A 178 25.71 1.64 11.21
CA ASN A 178 25.21 0.48 11.93
C ASN A 178 25.92 -0.78 11.43
N THR A 179 26.77 -1.38 12.26
CA THR A 179 27.34 -2.73 12.06
C THR A 179 26.75 -3.76 13.02
N GLY A 180 25.96 -3.31 13.99
CA GLY A 180 25.30 -4.13 15.01
C GLY A 180 23.84 -4.46 14.67
N VAL A 181 23.01 -4.58 15.71
CA VAL A 181 21.58 -4.88 15.59
C VAL A 181 20.75 -3.70 16.11
N ILE A 182 19.73 -3.31 15.35
CA ILE A 182 18.65 -2.44 15.79
C ILE A 182 17.35 -3.23 15.56
N ASP A 183 16.59 -3.50 16.60
CA ASP A 183 15.34 -4.27 16.52
C ASP A 183 14.23 -3.55 17.26
N VAL A 184 13.19 -3.16 16.53
CA VAL A 184 12.10 -2.33 17.02
C VAL A 184 10.78 -3.04 16.79
N SER A 185 10.00 -3.20 17.85
CA SER A 185 8.65 -3.75 17.80
C SER A 185 7.66 -2.84 18.51
N ASN A 186 6.52 -2.62 17.89
CA ASN A 186 5.37 -1.94 18.47
C ASN A 186 4.11 -2.73 18.16
N ASP A 187 3.59 -3.38 19.19
CA ASP A 187 2.40 -4.21 19.11
C ASP A 187 1.27 -3.57 19.94
N ILE A 188 0.09 -3.43 19.34
CA ILE A 188 -1.14 -3.04 20.05
C ILE A 188 -2.23 -4.10 19.90
N THR A 189 -2.91 -4.38 20.99
CA THR A 189 -4.20 -5.09 20.99
C THR A 189 -5.24 -4.20 21.67
N ALA A 190 -6.28 -3.81 20.95
CA ALA A 190 -7.32 -2.94 21.50
C ALA A 190 -8.73 -3.50 21.27
N ALA A 191 -9.56 -3.44 22.31
CA ALA A 191 -11.00 -3.68 22.23
C ALA A 191 -11.75 -2.41 22.67
N LEU A 192 -12.61 -1.88 21.79
CA LEU A 192 -13.35 -0.65 22.02
C LEU A 192 -14.85 -0.96 22.08
N THR A 193 -15.45 -0.72 23.26
CA THR A 193 -16.87 -0.97 23.52
C THR A 193 -17.54 0.33 24.04
N PRO A 194 -18.58 0.85 23.38
CA PRO A 194 -19.31 2.03 23.83
C PRO A 194 -20.25 1.67 24.98
N SER A 195 -20.53 2.63 25.87
CA SER A 195 -21.60 2.48 26.86
C SER A 195 -22.99 2.77 26.26
N ASP A 196 -24.05 2.38 26.99
CA ASP A 196 -25.44 2.25 26.54
C ASP A 196 -26.15 3.54 26.02
N HIS A 197 -25.45 4.67 25.86
CA HIS A 197 -26.05 5.98 25.57
C HIS A 197 -25.67 6.63 24.22
N TYR A 198 -24.75 6.09 23.39
CA TYR A 198 -24.23 6.82 22.19
C TYR A 198 -24.68 6.33 20.82
N SER A 199 -25.11 7.24 19.95
CA SER A 199 -25.49 6.93 18.56
C SER A 199 -24.31 6.94 17.57
N GLN A 200 -23.09 7.28 17.99
CA GLN A 200 -21.92 7.38 17.10
C GLN A 200 -20.62 7.01 17.83
N LEU A 201 -19.74 6.26 17.16
CA LEU A 201 -18.39 5.91 17.60
C LEU A 201 -17.38 6.16 16.46
N ASN A 202 -16.29 6.89 16.72
CA ASN A 202 -15.24 7.20 15.72
C ASN A 202 -13.83 6.85 16.27
N PRO A 203 -13.44 5.58 16.28
CA PRO A 203 -12.14 5.17 16.79
C PRO A 203 -11.05 5.27 15.70
N VAL A 204 -9.92 5.86 16.08
CA VAL A 204 -8.72 6.02 15.26
C VAL A 204 -7.56 5.40 16.01
N THR A 205 -6.95 4.34 15.45
CA THR A 205 -5.76 3.73 16.02
C THR A 205 -4.56 3.90 15.10
N THR A 206 -3.41 4.27 15.66
CA THR A 206 -2.17 4.48 14.93
C THR A 206 -1.01 3.80 15.65
N VAL A 207 -0.24 3.02 14.91
CA VAL A 207 0.88 2.24 15.43
C VAL A 207 2.09 2.52 14.57
N TYR A 208 3.16 3.01 15.19
CA TYR A 208 4.38 3.39 14.49
C TYR A 208 5.60 2.66 15.02
N ALA A 209 6.45 2.16 14.13
CA ALA A 209 7.76 1.63 14.46
C ALA A 209 8.80 2.18 13.50
N TYR A 210 9.86 2.77 14.03
CA TYR A 210 10.98 3.30 13.26
C TYR A 210 12.28 2.70 13.76
N GLY A 211 13.04 2.05 12.87
CA GLY A 211 14.38 1.55 13.19
C GLY A 211 15.33 2.70 13.50
N VAL A 212 15.61 3.50 12.48
CA VAL A 212 16.39 4.73 12.58
C VAL A 212 15.59 5.88 11.96
N ILE A 213 15.45 6.97 12.69
CA ILE A 213 14.83 8.20 12.20
C ILE A 213 15.78 9.37 12.39
N ALA A 214 16.06 10.07 11.29
CA ALA A 214 16.93 11.24 11.26
C ALA A 214 16.22 12.41 10.57
N TYR A 215 15.98 13.48 11.34
CA TYR A 215 15.45 14.74 10.86
C TYR A 215 16.55 15.80 10.90
N ASP A 216 16.81 16.45 9.76
CA ASP A 216 17.88 17.46 9.64
C ASP A 216 17.36 18.76 9.01
N THR A 217 17.84 19.91 9.48
CA THR A 217 17.46 21.24 8.96
C THR A 217 18.56 21.95 8.15
N ALA A 218 19.73 21.34 7.87
CA ALA A 218 20.77 21.97 7.02
C ALA A 218 22.00 21.13 6.57
N ALA A 219 22.20 19.86 6.98
CA ALA A 219 23.46 19.13 6.69
C ALA A 219 23.31 17.81 5.93
N ALA A 220 24.38 17.44 5.23
CA ALA A 220 24.57 16.11 4.66
C ALA A 220 25.03 15.12 5.74
N SER A 221 24.10 14.34 6.25
CA SER A 221 24.36 13.18 7.10
C SER A 221 24.33 11.91 6.24
N GLY A 222 25.44 11.19 6.15
CA GLY A 222 25.54 9.86 5.56
C GLY A 222 24.85 8.80 6.42
N PHE A 223 24.41 7.71 5.80
CA PHE A 223 23.93 6.53 6.52
C PHE A 223 24.58 5.30 5.93
N ASP A 224 25.18 4.46 6.77
CA ASP A 224 25.85 3.22 6.37
C ASP A 224 25.39 2.05 7.24
N ASN A 225 24.59 1.15 6.68
CA ASN A 225 24.16 -0.06 7.35
C ASN A 225 24.91 -1.28 6.81
N ALA A 226 25.75 -1.90 7.64
CA ALA A 226 26.35 -3.22 7.42
C ALA A 226 25.83 -4.28 8.42
N GLY A 227 25.01 -3.88 9.39
CA GLY A 227 24.39 -4.73 10.40
C GLY A 227 22.95 -5.15 10.05
N SER A 228 22.11 -5.30 11.08
CA SER A 228 20.69 -5.61 10.92
C SER A 228 19.82 -4.49 11.50
N ILE A 229 18.77 -4.10 10.77
CA ILE A 229 17.72 -3.19 11.23
C ILE A 229 16.37 -3.87 11.03
N SER A 230 15.64 -4.10 12.11
CA SER A 230 14.27 -4.63 12.11
C SER A 230 13.33 -3.57 12.66
N ALA A 231 12.23 -3.32 11.95
CA ALA A 231 11.16 -2.44 12.41
C ALA A 231 9.80 -3.09 12.16
N SER A 232 9.04 -3.33 13.23
CA SER A 232 7.72 -3.96 13.17
C SER A 232 6.66 -3.14 13.89
N ALA A 233 5.57 -2.84 13.18
CA ALA A 233 4.38 -2.18 13.73
C ALA A 233 3.17 -3.08 13.49
N ARG A 234 2.55 -3.59 14.56
CA ARG A 234 1.43 -4.53 14.47
C ARG A 234 0.25 -4.07 15.32
N GLY A 235 -0.94 -4.17 14.76
CA GLY A 235 -2.18 -3.87 15.49
C GLY A 235 -3.25 -4.91 15.29
N THR A 236 -3.96 -5.25 16.38
CA THR A 236 -5.21 -6.01 16.35
C THR A 236 -6.29 -5.21 17.08
N ILE A 237 -7.21 -4.63 16.32
CA ILE A 237 -8.23 -3.70 16.84
C ILE A 237 -9.62 -4.30 16.66
N THR A 238 -10.40 -4.36 17.73
CA THR A 238 -11.79 -4.82 17.71
C THR A 238 -12.74 -3.72 18.14
N HIS A 239 -13.73 -3.42 17.30
CA HIS A 239 -14.79 -2.46 17.58
C HIS A 239 -16.11 -3.18 17.74
N ASN A 240 -16.79 -2.98 18.87
CA ASN A 240 -18.12 -3.54 19.10
C ASN A 240 -19.12 -2.39 19.30
N LEU A 241 -20.20 -2.33 18.53
CA LEU A 241 -21.27 -1.35 18.71
C LEU A 241 -22.63 -2.04 18.63
N ALA A 242 -23.35 -2.10 19.75
CA ALA A 242 -24.69 -2.67 19.86
C ALA A 242 -25.69 -1.63 20.36
N ARG A 243 -26.84 -1.47 19.66
CA ARG A 243 -27.83 -0.42 19.97
C ARG A 243 -29.27 -0.90 19.79
N SER A 244 -30.20 -0.23 20.48
CA SER A 244 -31.65 -0.50 20.38
C SER A 244 -32.42 0.49 19.52
N SER A 245 -31.73 1.39 18.81
CA SER A 245 -32.32 2.46 17.97
C SER A 245 -31.51 2.69 16.69
N SER A 246 -30.74 3.77 16.59
CA SER A 246 -29.86 4.08 15.46
C SER A 246 -28.40 4.24 15.92
N ALA A 247 -27.47 3.97 15.02
CA ALA A 247 -26.04 3.92 15.32
C ALA A 247 -25.18 4.20 14.08
N THR A 248 -24.01 4.81 14.30
CA THR A 248 -22.94 5.04 13.31
C THR A 248 -21.60 4.60 13.89
N LEU A 249 -20.79 3.87 13.12
CA LEU A 249 -19.41 3.50 13.47
C LEU A 249 -18.46 3.85 12.33
N LEU A 250 -17.44 4.68 12.62
CA LEU A 250 -16.37 5.16 11.73
C LEU A 250 -15.00 4.76 12.26
N ALA A 251 -14.55 3.55 11.94
CA ALA A 251 -13.34 2.98 12.53
C ALA A 251 -12.16 2.96 11.56
N ALA A 252 -11.04 3.57 11.94
CA ALA A 252 -9.82 3.58 11.13
C ALA A 252 -8.62 3.11 11.97
N SER A 253 -7.81 2.21 11.41
CA SER A 253 -6.58 1.73 12.05
C SER A 253 -5.41 1.78 11.08
N THR A 254 -4.28 2.34 11.51
CA THR A 254 -3.09 2.52 10.69
C THR A 254 -1.87 1.91 11.35
N ALA A 255 -1.13 1.06 10.63
CA ALA A 255 0.20 0.60 11.02
C ALA A 255 1.23 1.19 10.07
N ARG A 256 2.31 1.75 10.63
CA ARG A 256 3.43 2.25 9.84
C ARG A 256 4.75 1.77 10.41
N ALA A 257 5.49 1.02 9.59
CA ALA A 257 6.81 0.51 9.92
C ALA A 257 7.83 1.05 8.92
N VAL A 258 8.93 1.63 9.40
CA VAL A 258 10.01 2.09 8.51
C VAL A 258 11.36 1.71 9.09
N GLY A 259 12.21 1.08 8.27
CA GLY A 259 13.57 0.71 8.67
C GLY A 259 14.41 1.96 8.91
N VAL A 260 14.58 2.78 7.88
CA VAL A 260 15.36 4.02 7.92
C VAL A 260 14.57 5.17 7.32
N VAL A 261 14.42 6.25 8.10
CA VAL A 261 13.86 7.52 7.66
C VAL A 261 14.95 8.58 7.66
N MET A 262 15.10 9.27 6.54
CA MET A 262 15.90 10.47 6.41
C MET A 262 15.06 11.61 5.85
N SER A 263 15.03 12.75 6.51
CA SER A 263 14.32 13.91 5.98
C SER A 263 15.06 15.21 6.25
N GLN A 264 15.08 16.09 5.25
CA GLN A 264 15.65 17.44 5.34
C GLN A 264 14.57 18.54 5.34
N SER A 265 13.34 18.21 5.74
CA SER A 265 12.20 19.10 5.54
C SER A 265 12.33 20.44 6.29
N GLY A 266 12.06 21.54 5.58
CA GLY A 266 12.11 22.91 6.13
C GLY A 266 13.49 23.57 6.15
N ALA A 267 14.50 22.99 5.50
CA ALA A 267 15.88 23.49 5.48
C ALA A 267 16.17 24.46 4.33
N ALA A 268 16.66 25.67 4.64
CA ALA A 268 17.47 26.44 3.68
C ALA A 268 18.92 25.93 3.78
N MET A 269 19.33 25.05 2.86
CA MET A 269 20.70 24.54 2.82
C MET A 269 21.69 25.71 2.74
N PRO A 270 22.69 25.80 3.64
CA PRO A 270 23.79 26.74 3.47
C PRO A 270 24.51 26.48 2.15
N SER A 271 24.87 27.52 1.41
CA SER A 271 25.64 27.39 0.18
C SER A 271 26.95 26.63 0.44
N GLY A 272 27.18 25.51 -0.27
CA GLY A 272 28.43 24.74 -0.20
C GLY A 272 28.37 23.40 0.57
N VAL A 273 27.20 23.00 1.11
CA VAL A 273 27.03 21.64 1.69
C VAL A 273 26.83 20.62 0.57
N THR A 274 27.76 19.67 0.43
CA THR A 274 27.68 18.53 -0.51
C THR A 274 26.71 17.49 0.02
N GLY A 275 25.74 17.01 -0.78
CA GLY A 275 24.71 16.05 -0.34
C GLY A 275 25.23 14.71 0.22
N THR A 276 24.33 13.88 0.75
CA THR A 276 24.62 12.67 1.54
C THR A 276 24.77 11.38 0.72
N SER A 277 25.66 10.47 1.14
CA SER A 277 25.70 9.09 0.67
C SER A 277 24.94 8.16 1.63
N MET A 278 24.11 7.29 1.07
CA MET A 278 23.40 6.24 1.80
C MET A 278 23.84 4.86 1.29
N THR A 279 24.28 3.99 2.19
CA THR A 279 24.74 2.63 1.86
C THR A 279 24.03 1.60 2.73
N ASN A 280 23.57 0.52 2.11
CA ASN A 280 23.08 -0.68 2.78
C ASN A 280 23.80 -1.91 2.25
N SER A 281 24.68 -2.49 3.06
CA SER A 281 25.34 -3.78 2.84
C SER A 281 24.85 -4.88 3.78
N GLY A 282 24.05 -4.52 4.80
CA GLY A 282 23.45 -5.42 5.78
C GLY A 282 22.02 -5.82 5.45
N ILE A 283 21.22 -6.05 6.50
CA ILE A 283 19.80 -6.43 6.41
C ILE A 283 18.95 -5.27 6.95
N ILE A 284 17.90 -4.92 6.20
CA ILE A 284 16.79 -4.11 6.71
C ILE A 284 15.50 -4.93 6.50
N ASP A 285 14.83 -5.27 7.59
CA ASP A 285 13.59 -6.05 7.62
C ASP A 285 12.47 -5.20 8.24
N VAL A 286 11.36 -5.06 7.52
CA VAL A 286 10.27 -4.15 7.89
C VAL A 286 8.93 -4.87 7.79
N VAL A 287 8.15 -4.84 8.86
CA VAL A 287 6.85 -5.51 8.93
C VAL A 287 5.78 -4.55 9.43
N GLY A 288 4.86 -4.17 8.56
CA GLY A 288 3.62 -3.48 8.93
C GLY A 288 2.45 -4.46 8.92
N ALA A 289 1.68 -4.55 10.01
CA ALA A 289 0.49 -5.39 10.07
C ALA A 289 -0.66 -4.71 10.81
N MET A 290 -1.86 -4.73 10.24
CA MET A 290 -3.06 -4.22 10.89
C MET A 290 -4.22 -5.16 10.64
N THR A 291 -4.80 -5.69 11.71
CA THR A 291 -6.04 -6.45 11.69
C THR A 291 -7.14 -5.65 12.38
N GLN A 292 -8.21 -5.37 11.65
CA GLN A 292 -9.38 -4.66 12.16
C GLN A 292 -10.62 -5.55 12.12
N ALA A 293 -11.19 -5.82 13.29
CA ALA A 293 -12.46 -6.50 13.46
C ALA A 293 -13.54 -5.50 13.87
N THR A 294 -14.70 -5.56 13.21
CA THR A 294 -15.82 -4.66 13.49
C THR A 294 -17.10 -5.47 13.64
N ASN A 295 -17.76 -5.36 14.80
CA ASN A 295 -19.06 -5.96 15.09
C ASN A 295 -20.10 -4.87 15.35
N PHE A 296 -21.04 -4.71 14.43
CA PHE A 296 -22.10 -3.71 14.48
C PHE A 296 -23.48 -4.38 14.57
N SER A 297 -24.28 -4.00 15.56
CA SER A 297 -25.62 -4.54 15.77
C SER A 297 -26.63 -3.47 16.17
N VAL A 298 -27.77 -3.44 15.49
CA VAL A 298 -28.90 -2.57 15.83
C VAL A 298 -30.16 -3.42 15.92
N VAL A 299 -30.86 -3.34 17.06
CA VAL A 299 -32.16 -3.99 17.29
C VAL A 299 -33.18 -2.93 17.65
N ALA A 300 -33.82 -2.34 16.64
CA ALA A 300 -34.81 -1.29 16.83
C ALA A 300 -36.08 -1.84 17.51
N THR A 301 -36.59 -1.13 18.52
CA THR A 301 -37.83 -1.51 19.23
C THR A 301 -39.09 -0.78 18.74
N SER A 302 -38.95 0.20 17.84
CA SER A 302 -40.09 0.96 17.29
C SER A 302 -40.11 0.90 15.75
N ALA A 303 -41.32 0.90 15.17
CA ALA A 303 -41.53 0.75 13.72
C ALA A 303 -40.92 1.90 12.89
N ASN A 304 -40.61 3.04 13.51
CA ASN A 304 -40.10 4.26 12.86
C ASN A 304 -38.60 4.52 13.10
N ALA A 305 -37.87 3.69 13.86
CA ALA A 305 -36.47 3.96 14.25
C ALA A 305 -35.40 3.37 13.29
N GLY A 306 -35.79 2.89 12.12
CA GLY A 306 -35.03 1.93 11.31
C GLY A 306 -33.87 2.44 10.45
N LEU A 307 -32.83 3.06 11.05
CA LEU A 307 -31.56 3.30 10.34
C LEU A 307 -30.37 2.86 11.22
N GLY A 308 -29.79 1.68 10.94
CA GLY A 308 -28.46 1.30 11.43
C GLY A 308 -27.42 1.59 10.34
N ARG A 309 -26.44 2.45 10.61
CA ARG A 309 -25.41 2.83 9.63
C ARG A 309 -24.04 2.30 10.09
N LEU A 310 -23.40 1.47 9.27
CA LEU A 310 -21.98 1.15 9.42
C LEU A 310 -21.27 2.13 8.50
N ILE A 311 -20.47 3.09 8.93
CA ILE A 311 -19.87 4.05 7.99
C ILE A 311 -18.37 4.02 8.23
N GLU A 312 -17.64 3.25 7.44
CA GLU A 312 -16.18 3.06 7.49
C GLU A 312 -15.64 2.06 8.55
N SER A 313 -14.85 1.11 8.03
CA SER A 313 -14.00 0.23 8.83
C SER A 313 -12.75 -0.07 8.00
N SER A 314 -11.66 0.66 8.23
CA SER A 314 -10.47 0.65 7.38
C SER A 314 -9.20 0.23 8.12
N ALA A 315 -8.42 -0.68 7.53
CA ALA A 315 -7.07 -1.01 7.99
C ALA A 315 -6.04 -0.56 6.95
N VAL A 316 -5.17 0.37 7.32
CA VAL A 316 -4.18 0.97 6.44
C VAL A 316 -2.78 0.58 6.90
N VAL A 317 -1.93 0.12 5.99
CA VAL A 317 -0.53 -0.21 6.29
C VAL A 317 0.40 0.57 5.38
N PHE A 318 1.40 1.21 5.98
CA PHE A 318 2.55 1.77 5.28
C PHE A 318 3.83 1.07 5.73
N ALA A 319 4.60 0.52 4.81
CA ALA A 319 5.89 -0.10 5.13
C ALA A 319 7.00 0.42 4.20
N ALA A 320 8.15 0.79 4.74
CA ALA A 320 9.29 1.17 3.89
C ALA A 320 10.63 0.68 4.44
N GLY A 321 11.48 0.11 3.60
CA GLY A 321 12.85 -0.22 3.98
C GLY A 321 13.64 1.05 4.24
N VAL A 322 13.75 1.88 3.21
CA VAL A 322 14.37 3.21 3.26
C VAL A 322 13.41 4.26 2.72
N LEU A 323 13.22 5.33 3.49
CA LEU A 323 12.44 6.49 3.11
C LEU A 323 13.28 7.77 3.26
N ALA A 324 13.59 8.41 2.14
CA ALA A 324 14.25 9.71 2.09
C ALA A 324 13.30 10.76 1.51
N ASN A 325 13.01 11.84 2.24
CA ASN A 325 12.13 12.92 1.74
C ASN A 325 12.79 14.30 1.88
N GLU A 326 12.74 15.08 0.80
CA GLU A 326 13.36 16.42 0.67
C GLU A 326 14.89 16.38 0.85
N ALA A 327 15.49 15.19 0.85
CA ALA A 327 16.90 14.96 1.11
C ALA A 327 17.76 15.11 -0.16
N GLN A 328 18.95 15.68 -0.01
CA GLN A 328 19.94 15.79 -1.08
C GLN A 328 20.87 14.59 -1.06
N VAL A 329 20.54 13.52 -1.78
CA VAL A 329 21.29 12.25 -1.79
C VAL A 329 22.29 12.26 -2.95
N THR A 330 23.59 12.32 -2.69
CA THR A 330 24.62 12.22 -3.76
C THR A 330 24.75 10.82 -4.31
N ARG A 331 24.51 9.79 -3.49
CA ARG A 331 24.55 8.39 -3.91
C ARG A 331 23.76 7.51 -2.96
N PHE A 332 22.95 6.61 -3.51
CA PHE A 332 22.38 5.47 -2.77
C PHE A 332 22.98 4.17 -3.29
N GLU A 333 23.47 3.30 -2.40
CA GLU A 333 23.94 1.96 -2.76
C GLU A 333 23.29 0.88 -1.89
N ASN A 334 22.70 -0.12 -2.53
CA ASN A 334 22.26 -1.34 -1.85
C ASN A 334 23.05 -2.54 -2.38
N THR A 335 23.85 -3.16 -1.52
CA THR A 335 24.52 -4.44 -1.75
C THR A 335 23.97 -5.55 -0.82
N GLY A 336 23.18 -5.18 0.19
CA GLY A 336 22.57 -6.07 1.17
C GLY A 336 21.14 -6.51 0.83
N THR A 337 20.34 -6.75 1.86
CA THR A 337 18.93 -7.18 1.73
C THR A 337 17.99 -6.15 2.33
N LEU A 338 16.97 -5.76 1.56
CA LEU A 338 15.81 -5.00 2.01
C LEU A 338 14.59 -5.93 1.90
N SER A 339 13.98 -6.31 3.02
CA SER A 339 12.73 -7.05 3.07
C SER A 339 11.66 -6.17 3.68
N VAL A 340 10.54 -5.99 2.98
CA VAL A 340 9.44 -5.13 3.41
C VAL A 340 8.14 -5.89 3.21
N SER A 341 7.39 -6.09 4.29
CA SER A 341 6.11 -6.77 4.27
C SER A 341 5.01 -5.92 4.88
N GLY A 342 3.86 -5.89 4.20
CA GLY A 342 2.65 -5.21 4.67
C GLY A 342 1.45 -6.14 4.68
N THR A 343 0.67 -6.17 5.75
CA THR A 343 -0.56 -6.95 5.83
C THR A 343 -1.70 -6.14 6.45
N ALA A 344 -2.73 -5.83 5.66
CA ALA A 344 -3.98 -5.24 6.11
C ALA A 344 -5.09 -6.29 6.07
N SER A 345 -5.76 -6.56 7.19
CA SER A 345 -6.89 -7.48 7.25
C SER A 345 -8.09 -6.79 7.91
N VAL A 346 -9.24 -6.80 7.23
CA VAL A 346 -10.48 -6.26 7.77
C VAL A 346 -11.54 -7.35 7.81
N VAL A 347 -12.17 -7.53 8.97
CA VAL A 347 -13.34 -8.39 9.16
C VAL A 347 -14.46 -7.53 9.75
N ALA A 348 -15.52 -7.32 9.00
CA ALA A 348 -16.66 -6.53 9.44
C ALA A 348 -17.96 -7.34 9.39
N VAL A 349 -18.71 -7.32 10.49
CA VAL A 349 -20.01 -7.96 10.63
C VAL A 349 -21.02 -6.90 11.06
N GLY A 350 -22.05 -6.68 10.25
CA GLY A 350 -23.14 -5.75 10.52
C GLY A 350 -24.51 -6.44 10.55
N SER A 351 -25.35 -6.08 11.50
CA SER A 351 -26.73 -6.57 11.62
C SER A 351 -27.70 -5.46 12.03
N VAL A 352 -28.84 -5.38 11.35
CA VAL A 352 -29.94 -4.47 11.71
C VAL A 352 -31.26 -5.23 11.72
N ILE A 353 -31.99 -5.16 12.83
CA ILE A 353 -33.30 -5.79 13.02
C ILE A 353 -34.31 -4.72 13.43
N GLY A 354 -35.51 -4.70 12.84
CA GLY A 354 -36.55 -3.75 13.24
C GLY A 354 -37.99 -4.20 12.92
N PRO A 355 -39.00 -3.75 13.69
CA PRO A 355 -40.42 -4.13 13.53
C PRO A 355 -41.12 -3.40 12.36
N GLY A 356 -40.36 -2.87 11.41
CA GLY A 356 -40.83 -2.14 10.23
C GLY A 356 -39.75 -2.17 9.14
N LYS A 357 -39.13 -1.02 8.87
CA LYS A 357 -37.95 -0.91 7.99
C LYS A 357 -36.65 -1.23 8.76
N ALA A 358 -35.78 -2.03 8.16
CA ALA A 358 -34.40 -2.25 8.61
C ALA A 358 -33.44 -1.93 7.45
N SER A 359 -32.48 -1.05 7.69
CA SER A 359 -31.47 -0.69 6.70
C SER A 359 -30.09 -0.76 7.32
N LEU A 360 -29.17 -1.50 6.68
CA LEU A 360 -27.74 -1.54 6.96
C LEU A 360 -26.99 -0.96 5.76
N ILE A 361 -26.44 0.24 5.92
CA ILE A 361 -25.91 1.01 4.80
C ILE A 361 -24.57 1.66 5.17
N ASN A 362 -23.58 1.62 4.26
CA ASN A 362 -22.28 2.27 4.45
C ASN A 362 -21.89 3.38 3.46
N HIS A 363 -22.76 3.80 2.53
CA HIS A 363 -22.40 4.72 1.44
C HIS A 363 -22.21 6.21 1.81
N ASN A 364 -21.36 6.91 1.04
CA ASN A 364 -21.40 8.36 0.81
C ASN A 364 -22.71 8.73 0.09
N SER A 365 -23.45 9.72 0.59
CA SER A 365 -24.69 10.16 -0.07
C SER A 365 -24.41 10.62 -1.53
N PRO A 366 -25.28 10.34 -2.51
CA PRO A 366 -25.19 10.87 -3.88
C PRO A 366 -25.06 12.39 -3.98
N THR A 367 -25.40 13.11 -2.92
CA THR A 367 -25.36 14.57 -2.86
C THR A 367 -23.98 15.15 -2.52
N SER A 368 -23.03 14.33 -2.02
CA SER A 368 -21.65 14.75 -1.72
C SER A 368 -20.68 13.56 -1.78
N PRO A 369 -20.13 13.21 -2.95
CA PRO A 369 -18.98 12.31 -3.01
C PRO A 369 -17.74 13.04 -2.48
N GLU A 370 -17.18 12.58 -1.36
CA GLU A 370 -15.80 12.92 -0.98
C GLU A 370 -14.83 12.04 -1.78
N THR A 371 -13.69 12.59 -2.16
CA THR A 371 -12.81 12.09 -3.24
C THR A 371 -11.77 11.05 -2.82
N SER A 372 -11.84 10.45 -1.62
CA SER A 372 -10.93 9.37 -1.21
C SER A 372 -11.63 8.00 -1.23
N PHE A 373 -10.95 6.98 -1.75
CA PHE A 373 -11.47 5.59 -1.83
C PHE A 373 -11.85 4.99 -0.47
N GLU A 374 -11.26 5.52 0.61
CA GLU A 374 -11.38 5.02 1.98
C GLU A 374 -12.62 5.61 2.70
N SER A 375 -13.04 6.82 2.33
CA SER A 375 -14.18 7.50 2.95
C SER A 375 -15.49 6.77 2.62
N GLY A 376 -16.14 6.21 3.65
CA GLY A 376 -17.42 5.51 3.51
C GLY A 376 -17.33 4.06 2.99
N SER A 377 -16.19 3.38 3.16
CA SER A 377 -16.02 1.98 2.74
C SER A 377 -15.44 1.08 3.83
N VAL A 378 -15.58 -0.24 3.68
CA VAL A 378 -14.93 -1.22 4.56
C VAL A 378 -13.78 -1.87 3.80
N GLY A 379 -12.55 -1.81 4.29
CA GLY A 379 -11.46 -2.45 3.56
C GLY A 379 -10.05 -2.22 4.05
N GLY A 380 -9.13 -3.00 3.48
CA GLY A 380 -7.70 -2.91 3.76
C GLY A 380 -6.92 -2.24 2.65
N SER A 381 -5.93 -1.42 2.99
CA SER A 381 -4.92 -0.91 2.05
C SER A 381 -3.50 -1.15 2.55
N VAL A 382 -2.60 -1.50 1.63
CA VAL A 382 -1.16 -1.63 1.88
C VAL A 382 -0.41 -0.78 0.86
N THR A 383 0.47 0.08 1.36
CA THR A 383 1.47 0.78 0.53
C THR A 383 2.85 0.41 1.05
N ALA A 384 3.71 -0.13 0.20
CA ALA A 384 5.06 -0.48 0.61
C ALA A 384 6.16 -0.12 -0.41
N TYR A 385 7.32 0.27 0.13
CA TYR A 385 8.49 0.65 -0.65
C TYR A 385 9.73 -0.11 -0.19
N GLY A 386 10.51 -0.68 -1.11
CA GLY A 386 11.87 -1.12 -0.78
C GLY A 386 12.73 0.10 -0.43
N VAL A 387 12.83 1.01 -1.39
CA VAL A 387 13.50 2.32 -1.28
C VAL A 387 12.58 3.38 -1.88
N SER A 388 12.37 4.49 -1.19
CA SER A 388 11.72 5.69 -1.74
C SER A 388 12.55 6.94 -1.43
N ILE A 389 12.93 7.67 -2.48
CA ILE A 389 13.65 8.94 -2.42
C ILE A 389 12.78 9.99 -3.12
N ALA A 390 12.21 10.90 -2.35
CA ALA A 390 11.21 11.85 -2.83
C ALA A 390 11.60 13.32 -2.54
N ASN A 391 11.11 14.24 -3.38
CA ASN A 391 11.11 15.70 -3.22
C ASN A 391 12.48 16.37 -3.00
N GLY A 392 13.59 15.65 -3.17
CA GLY A 392 14.96 16.13 -2.96
C GLY A 392 15.80 16.08 -4.23
N SER A 393 17.09 15.73 -4.09
CA SER A 393 18.00 15.45 -5.22
C SER A 393 18.59 14.06 -5.13
N LEU A 394 18.93 13.48 -6.29
CA LEU A 394 19.64 12.22 -6.37
C LEU A 394 20.82 12.30 -7.36
N GLY A 395 22.03 12.04 -6.87
CA GLY A 395 23.24 11.94 -7.69
C GLY A 395 23.49 10.56 -8.31
N GLY A 396 22.76 9.54 -7.88
CA GLY A 396 22.75 8.20 -8.47
C GLY A 396 22.29 7.13 -7.49
N LEU A 397 21.77 6.03 -8.02
CA LEU A 397 21.32 4.87 -7.26
C LEU A 397 21.88 3.59 -7.88
N SER A 398 22.48 2.73 -7.06
CA SER A 398 22.90 1.37 -7.45
C SER A 398 22.27 0.34 -6.52
N ASN A 399 21.61 -0.67 -7.10
CA ASN A 399 21.17 -1.87 -6.39
C ASN A 399 21.88 -3.10 -6.97
N THR A 400 22.72 -3.75 -6.17
CA THR A 400 23.38 -5.04 -6.47
C THR A 400 22.91 -6.15 -5.52
N GLY A 401 22.16 -5.80 -4.48
CA GLY A 401 21.63 -6.71 -3.47
C GLY A 401 20.24 -7.23 -3.78
N VAL A 402 19.45 -7.50 -2.74
CA VAL A 402 18.07 -7.99 -2.84
C VAL A 402 17.11 -6.95 -2.28
N ILE A 403 16.03 -6.69 -3.02
CA ILE A 403 14.88 -5.92 -2.57
C ILE A 403 13.66 -6.82 -2.73
N ASP A 404 13.04 -7.19 -1.62
CA ASP A 404 11.82 -8.00 -1.56
C ASP A 404 10.72 -7.19 -0.88
N VAL A 405 9.62 -6.95 -1.59
CA VAL A 405 8.49 -6.18 -1.09
C VAL A 405 7.21 -6.99 -1.27
N SER A 406 6.54 -7.31 -0.18
CA SER A 406 5.26 -8.04 -0.20
C SER A 406 4.15 -7.22 0.44
N GLY A 407 2.94 -7.38 -0.10
CA GLY A 407 1.76 -6.68 0.39
C GLY A 407 0.51 -7.53 0.27
N GLN A 408 -0.23 -7.66 1.37
CA GLN A 408 -1.49 -8.38 1.41
C GLN A 408 -2.59 -7.50 2.00
N ALA A 409 -3.64 -7.22 1.24
CA ALA A 409 -4.87 -6.60 1.71
C ALA A 409 -6.02 -7.60 1.62
N THR A 410 -6.62 -7.94 2.75
CA THR A 410 -7.78 -8.86 2.83
C THR A 410 -8.97 -8.19 3.47
N THR A 411 -10.16 -8.40 2.92
CA THR A 411 -11.40 -7.82 3.49
C THR A 411 -12.52 -8.84 3.47
N THR A 412 -13.13 -9.08 4.62
CA THR A 412 -14.31 -9.93 4.78
C THR A 412 -15.44 -9.09 5.35
N LEU A 413 -16.54 -8.99 4.61
CA LEU A 413 -17.69 -8.19 5.00
C LEU A 413 -18.95 -9.07 5.06
N THR A 414 -19.65 -9.05 6.18
CA THR A 414 -20.95 -9.70 6.34
C THR A 414 -21.98 -8.68 6.77
N GLY A 415 -23.07 -8.54 6.01
CA GLY A 415 -24.15 -7.60 6.29
C GLY A 415 -25.51 -8.28 6.34
N THR A 416 -26.30 -7.97 7.37
CA THR A 416 -27.65 -8.50 7.51
C THR A 416 -28.65 -7.39 7.88
N ALA A 417 -29.81 -7.40 7.22
CA ALA A 417 -30.94 -6.56 7.58
C ALA A 417 -32.22 -7.41 7.64
N THR A 418 -32.97 -7.30 8.73
CA THR A 418 -34.25 -8.00 8.91
C THR A 418 -35.33 -7.02 9.33
N GLY A 419 -36.34 -6.84 8.47
CA GLY A 419 -37.47 -5.95 8.71
C GLY A 419 -38.80 -6.69 8.49
N THR A 420 -39.88 -6.21 9.09
CA THR A 420 -41.21 -6.78 8.85
C THR A 420 -41.86 -6.23 7.59
N THR A 421 -41.55 -4.98 7.21
CA THR A 421 -42.10 -4.32 6.01
C THR A 421 -41.04 -4.12 4.92
N ALA A 422 -39.81 -3.75 5.31
CA ALA A 422 -38.73 -3.53 4.36
C ALA A 422 -37.36 -3.88 4.98
N ALA A 423 -36.49 -4.51 4.21
CA ALA A 423 -35.11 -4.78 4.57
C ALA A 423 -34.15 -4.35 3.46
N GLU A 424 -33.08 -3.65 3.82
CA GLU A 424 -32.11 -3.10 2.87
C GLU A 424 -30.68 -3.30 3.39
N VAL A 425 -29.83 -3.91 2.56
CA VAL A 425 -28.38 -3.97 2.78
C VAL A 425 -27.69 -3.25 1.63
N GLY A 426 -26.93 -2.21 1.95
CA GLY A 426 -26.23 -1.33 1.03
C GLY A 426 -24.75 -1.20 1.42
N LEU A 427 -23.90 -2.16 1.01
CA LEU A 427 -22.54 -2.26 1.54
C LEU A 427 -21.44 -2.24 0.47
N GLN A 428 -20.37 -1.50 0.77
CA GLN A 428 -19.17 -1.36 -0.03
C GLN A 428 -17.93 -1.95 0.64
N ALA A 429 -17.14 -2.72 -0.12
CA ALA A 429 -15.86 -3.28 0.31
C ALA A 429 -14.68 -2.81 -0.57
N PHE A 430 -13.46 -2.75 -0.03
CA PHE A 430 -12.26 -2.56 -0.84
C PHE A 430 -11.06 -3.40 -0.36
N ALA A 431 -10.14 -3.68 -1.27
CA ALA A 431 -8.81 -4.19 -0.94
C ALA A 431 -7.80 -3.58 -1.92
N ALA A 432 -6.76 -2.91 -1.42
CA ALA A 432 -5.78 -2.24 -2.25
C ALA A 432 -4.34 -2.55 -1.82
N VAL A 433 -3.47 -2.82 -2.78
CA VAL A 433 -2.04 -3.02 -2.55
C VAL A 433 -1.23 -2.22 -3.57
N GLN A 434 -0.33 -1.38 -3.09
CA GLN A 434 0.64 -0.63 -3.89
C GLN A 434 2.05 -0.94 -3.42
N LEU A 435 2.87 -1.52 -4.29
CA LEU A 435 4.27 -1.85 -3.99
C LEU A 435 5.20 -1.23 -5.01
N THR A 436 6.29 -0.65 -4.54
CA THR A 436 7.38 -0.17 -5.39
C THR A 436 8.71 -0.68 -4.84
N GLY A 437 9.53 -1.29 -5.70
CA GLY A 437 10.86 -1.75 -5.29
C GLY A 437 11.79 -0.56 -5.04
N ILE A 438 12.03 0.22 -6.10
CA ILE A 438 12.83 1.44 -6.09
C ILE A 438 11.96 2.59 -6.61
N ASP A 439 11.74 3.59 -5.77
CA ASP A 439 11.00 4.80 -6.09
C ASP A 439 11.91 6.03 -6.00
N VAL A 440 12.07 6.73 -7.13
CA VAL A 440 12.84 7.97 -7.23
C VAL A 440 11.91 9.05 -7.76
N ALA A 441 11.41 9.89 -6.86
CA ALA A 441 10.52 11.00 -7.17
C ALA A 441 11.18 12.33 -6.78
N THR A 442 12.24 12.75 -7.49
CA THR A 442 13.10 13.87 -7.07
C THR A 442 12.93 15.12 -7.94
N GLN A 443 13.38 16.27 -7.43
CA GLN A 443 13.39 17.52 -8.19
C GLN A 443 14.58 17.55 -9.16
N THR A 444 15.70 16.95 -8.75
CA THR A 444 16.91 16.85 -9.57
C THR A 444 17.44 15.41 -9.55
N LEU A 445 17.89 14.94 -10.72
CA LEU A 445 18.46 13.61 -10.92
C LEU A 445 19.67 13.77 -11.83
N THR A 446 20.88 13.67 -11.27
CA THR A 446 22.14 13.96 -11.98
C THR A 446 22.96 12.74 -12.33
N GLY A 447 22.65 11.56 -11.77
CA GLY A 447 23.27 10.30 -12.14
C GLY A 447 22.28 9.15 -12.28
N PRO A 448 22.77 7.95 -12.63
CA PRO A 448 21.91 6.87 -13.10
C PRO A 448 21.24 6.11 -11.95
N VAL A 449 20.11 5.47 -12.27
CA VAL A 449 19.40 4.49 -11.44
C VAL A 449 19.67 3.11 -12.04
N LEU A 450 20.53 2.32 -11.39
CA LEU A 450 21.02 1.04 -11.88
C LEU A 450 20.60 -0.11 -10.97
N ASN A 451 19.92 -1.11 -11.53
CA ASN A 451 19.63 -2.38 -10.89
C ASN A 451 20.44 -3.52 -11.53
N SER A 452 21.38 -4.07 -10.78
CA SER A 452 22.14 -5.29 -11.07
C SER A 452 21.96 -6.37 -9.99
N GLY A 453 21.00 -6.17 -9.08
CA GLY A 453 20.54 -7.13 -8.08
C GLY A 453 19.11 -7.65 -8.36
N GLN A 454 18.48 -8.24 -7.35
CA GLN A 454 17.11 -8.76 -7.44
C GLN A 454 16.12 -7.74 -6.87
N VAL A 455 15.01 -7.52 -7.59
CA VAL A 455 13.82 -6.82 -7.11
C VAL A 455 12.63 -7.75 -7.26
N THR A 456 11.96 -8.09 -6.15
CA THR A 456 10.77 -8.97 -6.14
C THR A 456 9.62 -8.23 -5.46
N LEU A 457 8.49 -8.09 -6.15
CA LEU A 457 7.27 -7.53 -5.58
C LEU A 457 6.12 -8.55 -5.65
N ASP A 458 5.48 -8.84 -4.54
CA ASP A 458 4.32 -9.74 -4.44
C ASP A 458 3.12 -9.04 -3.78
N ALA A 459 2.09 -8.75 -4.58
CA ALA A 459 0.87 -8.10 -4.14
C ALA A 459 -0.33 -9.04 -4.19
N THR A 460 -1.03 -9.19 -3.07
CA THR A 460 -2.33 -9.88 -2.99
C THR A 460 -3.40 -8.94 -2.42
N ALA A 461 -4.36 -8.54 -3.25
CA ALA A 461 -5.54 -7.79 -2.83
C ALA A 461 -6.79 -8.68 -2.96
N ALA A 462 -7.49 -8.93 -1.87
CA ALA A 462 -8.65 -9.81 -1.86
C ALA A 462 -9.79 -9.26 -1.00
N PHE A 463 -11.03 -9.35 -1.49
CA PHE A 463 -12.19 -9.19 -0.62
C PHE A 463 -13.26 -10.25 -0.87
N THR A 464 -14.02 -10.57 0.18
CA THR A 464 -15.22 -11.41 0.16
C THR A 464 -16.34 -10.68 0.90
N SER A 465 -17.51 -10.57 0.28
CA SER A 465 -18.69 -9.93 0.87
C SER A 465 -19.89 -10.88 0.84
N GLN A 466 -20.64 -10.97 1.93
CA GLN A 466 -21.90 -11.70 2.04
C GLN A 466 -22.98 -10.82 2.63
N GLN A 467 -24.13 -10.71 1.96
CA GLN A 467 -25.16 -9.76 2.30
C GLN A 467 -26.53 -10.42 2.26
N THR A 468 -27.33 -10.21 3.30
CA THR A 468 -28.67 -10.80 3.41
C THR A 468 -29.70 -9.76 3.85
N ALA A 469 -30.74 -9.56 3.04
CA ALA A 469 -31.91 -8.78 3.40
C ALA A 469 -33.13 -9.70 3.52
N THR A 470 -33.83 -9.65 4.65
CA THR A 470 -35.03 -10.47 4.91
C THR A 470 -36.22 -9.59 5.27
N GLY A 471 -37.28 -9.64 4.45
CA GLY A 471 -38.58 -9.05 4.75
C GLY A 471 -39.55 -10.12 5.29
N SER A 472 -39.88 -10.07 6.59
CA SER A 472 -40.70 -11.08 7.26
C SER A 472 -41.94 -10.49 7.94
N GLY A 473 -43.11 -10.52 7.28
CA GLY A 473 -44.42 -10.54 7.95
C GLY A 473 -45.51 -9.59 7.41
N GLY A 474 -46.70 -10.12 7.10
CA GLY A 474 -47.94 -9.35 6.82
C GLY A 474 -48.55 -9.61 5.44
N ALA A 475 -49.78 -9.13 5.18
CA ALA A 475 -50.52 -9.40 3.93
C ALA A 475 -50.31 -8.35 2.80
N THR A 476 -49.60 -7.25 3.05
CA THR A 476 -49.48 -6.11 2.12
C THR A 476 -48.03 -5.64 1.98
N SER A 477 -47.49 -5.68 0.75
CA SER A 477 -46.21 -5.15 0.27
C SER A 477 -44.97 -5.26 1.18
N HIS A 478 -44.11 -6.25 0.91
CA HIS A 478 -42.80 -6.40 1.58
C HIS A 478 -41.67 -6.28 0.58
N ASP A 479 -40.62 -5.53 0.95
CA ASP A 479 -39.46 -5.30 0.08
C ASP A 479 -38.18 -5.80 0.76
N ALA A 480 -37.45 -6.71 0.11
CA ALA A 480 -36.10 -7.08 0.51
C ALA A 480 -35.11 -6.68 -0.59
N LYS A 481 -34.12 -5.85 -0.24
CA LYS A 481 -33.18 -5.26 -1.18
C LYS A 481 -31.73 -5.46 -0.75
N VAL A 482 -30.90 -5.98 -1.65
CA VAL A 482 -29.44 -6.00 -1.49
C VAL A 482 -28.80 -5.25 -2.65
N GLU A 483 -28.01 -4.24 -2.31
CA GLU A 483 -27.16 -3.48 -3.23
C GLU A 483 -25.74 -3.47 -2.68
N SER A 484 -24.77 -3.89 -3.49
CA SER A 484 -23.38 -3.89 -3.03
C SER A 484 -22.40 -3.50 -4.10
N SER A 485 -21.27 -2.96 -3.63
CA SER A 485 -20.14 -2.58 -4.45
C SER A 485 -18.83 -3.04 -3.86
N GLY A 486 -17.82 -3.15 -4.73
CA GLY A 486 -16.48 -3.45 -4.27
C GLY A 486 -15.39 -3.01 -5.23
N PHE A 487 -14.20 -2.79 -4.67
CA PHE A 487 -13.00 -2.34 -5.37
C PHE A 487 -11.80 -3.23 -5.02
N VAL A 488 -11.05 -3.69 -6.02
CA VAL A 488 -9.77 -4.38 -5.79
C VAL A 488 -8.70 -3.68 -6.61
N GLN A 489 -7.56 -3.35 -6.00
CA GLN A 489 -6.46 -2.72 -6.70
C GLN A 489 -5.13 -3.37 -6.35
N THR A 490 -4.33 -3.61 -7.38
CA THR A 490 -2.90 -3.91 -7.25
C THR A 490 -2.12 -2.97 -8.16
N ARG A 491 -1.15 -2.24 -7.60
CA ARG A 491 -0.24 -1.38 -8.35
C ARG A 491 1.21 -1.74 -8.02
N LEU A 492 1.97 -2.15 -9.01
CA LEU A 492 3.35 -2.59 -8.87
C LEU A 492 4.28 -1.78 -9.77
N ALA A 493 5.42 -1.34 -9.23
CA ALA A 493 6.52 -0.79 -10.02
C ALA A 493 7.85 -1.33 -9.52
N GLY A 494 8.58 -2.09 -10.35
CA GLY A 494 9.92 -2.58 -9.98
C GLY A 494 10.87 -1.42 -9.73
N ILE A 495 11.00 -0.56 -10.74
CA ILE A 495 11.68 0.73 -10.66
C ILE A 495 10.72 1.82 -11.15
N SER A 496 10.53 2.86 -10.34
CA SER A 496 9.75 4.05 -10.64
C SER A 496 10.67 5.26 -10.58
N VAL A 497 10.76 6.03 -11.67
CA VAL A 497 11.53 7.27 -11.74
C VAL A 497 10.62 8.37 -12.24
N ALA A 498 10.37 9.37 -11.39
CA ALA A 498 9.50 10.49 -11.68
C ALA A 498 10.12 11.83 -11.25
N SER A 499 9.84 12.89 -12.00
CA SER A 499 10.18 14.25 -11.54
C SER A 499 9.13 14.73 -10.55
N SER A 500 9.53 15.17 -9.35
CA SER A 500 8.61 15.72 -8.35
C SER A 500 8.30 17.22 -8.53
N GLY A 501 8.86 17.86 -9.56
CA GLY A 501 8.64 19.28 -9.85
C GLY A 501 8.93 19.65 -11.32
N PHE A 502 8.61 20.89 -11.69
CA PHE A 502 8.81 21.42 -13.05
C PHE A 502 10.20 22.03 -13.31
N GLU A 503 11.15 21.89 -12.38
CA GLU A 503 12.54 22.36 -12.54
C GLU A 503 13.35 21.40 -13.44
N ALA A 504 12.89 21.23 -14.68
CA ALA A 504 13.35 20.25 -15.65
C ALA A 504 14.79 20.46 -16.20
N ALA A 505 15.46 21.56 -15.87
CA ALA A 505 16.75 21.90 -16.48
C ALA A 505 17.91 20.97 -16.08
N ASN A 506 17.84 20.36 -14.89
CA ASN A 506 18.88 19.48 -14.33
C ASN A 506 18.39 18.04 -14.05
N TYR A 507 17.29 17.64 -14.67
CA TYR A 507 16.72 16.30 -14.49
C TYR A 507 17.02 15.46 -15.72
N ASN A 508 17.84 14.41 -15.57
CA ASN A 508 18.16 13.53 -16.69
C ASN A 508 18.08 12.06 -16.27
N ALA A 509 16.96 11.40 -16.60
CA ALA A 509 16.76 10.01 -16.22
C ALA A 509 17.62 9.06 -17.07
N THR A 510 18.58 8.40 -16.41
CA THR A 510 19.29 7.22 -16.95
C THR A 510 18.92 6.02 -16.09
N VAL A 511 18.22 5.04 -16.64
CA VAL A 511 17.72 3.88 -15.89
C VAL A 511 18.21 2.59 -16.54
N GLY A 512 18.80 1.69 -15.76
CA GLY A 512 19.34 0.43 -16.26
C GLY A 512 18.97 -0.75 -15.40
N ASN A 513 18.51 -1.84 -16.02
CA ASN A 513 18.37 -3.15 -15.39
C ASN A 513 19.27 -4.16 -16.08
N SER A 514 20.14 -4.85 -15.34
CA SER A 514 20.98 -5.95 -15.82
C SER A 514 20.77 -7.26 -15.07
N ALA A 515 19.90 -7.26 -14.07
CA ALA A 515 19.56 -8.43 -13.26
C ALA A 515 18.04 -8.67 -13.28
N GLN A 516 17.44 -9.12 -12.18
CA GLN A 516 16.08 -9.65 -12.17
C GLN A 516 15.11 -8.69 -11.50
N ILE A 517 13.99 -8.41 -12.17
CA ILE A 517 12.80 -7.78 -11.63
C ILE A 517 11.65 -8.76 -11.79
N THR A 518 11.06 -9.21 -10.68
CA THR A 518 9.90 -10.11 -10.66
C THR A 518 8.74 -9.42 -9.96
N LEU A 519 7.58 -9.40 -10.63
CA LEU A 519 6.37 -8.74 -10.17
C LEU A 519 5.22 -9.76 -10.22
N SER A 520 4.55 -9.99 -9.10
CA SER A 520 3.35 -10.81 -9.03
C SER A 520 2.20 -10.02 -8.41
N ALA A 521 1.08 -9.94 -9.12
CA ALA A 521 -0.12 -9.25 -8.66
C ALA A 521 -1.34 -10.18 -8.72
N THR A 522 -1.92 -10.47 -7.56
CA THR A 522 -3.17 -11.22 -7.43
C THR A 522 -4.28 -10.33 -6.89
N ALA A 523 -5.37 -10.18 -7.65
CA ALA A 523 -6.54 -9.40 -7.28
C ALA A 523 -7.78 -10.30 -7.30
N THR A 524 -8.45 -10.50 -6.16
CA THR A 524 -9.64 -11.37 -6.05
C THR A 524 -10.81 -10.66 -5.38
N GLY A 525 -11.96 -10.56 -6.06
CA GLY A 525 -13.18 -10.00 -5.49
C GLY A 525 -14.33 -11.00 -5.54
N SER A 526 -14.99 -11.25 -4.40
CA SER A 526 -16.20 -12.08 -4.35
C SER A 526 -17.33 -11.39 -3.60
N GLN A 527 -18.53 -11.40 -4.17
CA GLN A 527 -19.74 -10.85 -3.53
C GLN A 527 -20.90 -11.82 -3.67
N GLY A 528 -21.56 -12.10 -2.54
CA GLY A 528 -22.80 -12.85 -2.45
C GLY A 528 -23.90 -12.00 -1.84
N GLY A 529 -25.06 -11.95 -2.49
CA GLY A 529 -26.24 -11.21 -2.03
C GLY A 529 -27.47 -12.10 -2.05
N THR A 530 -28.23 -12.06 -0.96
CA THR A 530 -29.48 -12.80 -0.82
C THR A 530 -30.59 -11.85 -0.36
N ALA A 531 -31.65 -11.73 -1.16
CA ALA A 531 -32.88 -11.05 -0.75
C ALA A 531 -34.01 -12.06 -0.63
N GLN A 532 -34.67 -12.10 0.52
CA GLN A 532 -35.79 -12.99 0.79
C GLN A 532 -37.00 -12.20 1.28
N SER A 533 -38.14 -12.42 0.62
CA SER A 533 -39.40 -11.79 0.98
C SER A 533 -40.55 -12.81 0.91
N GLN A 534 -41.46 -12.78 1.89
CA GLN A 534 -42.60 -13.72 2.01
C GLN A 534 -43.92 -13.05 1.59
N GLY A 535 -44.93 -13.82 1.14
CA GLY A 535 -46.28 -13.28 0.85
C GLY A 535 -46.42 -12.67 -0.56
N GLU A 536 -47.14 -11.54 -0.73
CA GLU A 536 -47.30 -10.83 -2.02
C GLU A 536 -46.12 -9.89 -2.36
N ALA A 537 -44.89 -10.33 -2.11
CA ALA A 537 -43.76 -9.44 -1.89
C ALA A 537 -42.69 -9.36 -3.00
N VAL A 538 -41.88 -8.30 -2.97
CA VAL A 538 -40.76 -8.03 -3.89
C VAL A 538 -39.41 -8.36 -3.22
N ALA A 539 -38.54 -9.05 -3.96
CA ALA A 539 -37.15 -9.28 -3.56
C ALA A 539 -36.20 -8.88 -4.71
N ASP A 540 -35.25 -8.00 -4.44
CA ASP A 540 -34.31 -7.48 -5.42
C ASP A 540 -32.86 -7.60 -4.91
N VAL A 541 -32.00 -8.29 -5.67
CA VAL A 541 -30.54 -8.24 -5.51
C VAL A 541 -29.94 -7.64 -6.76
N SER A 542 -29.21 -6.54 -6.62
CA SER A 542 -28.58 -5.87 -7.75
C SER A 542 -27.10 -5.66 -7.50
N PHE A 543 -26.30 -6.27 -8.37
CA PHE A 543 -24.94 -5.86 -8.69
C PHE A 543 -25.00 -5.39 -10.15
N SER A 544 -24.91 -4.08 -10.41
CA SER A 544 -24.85 -3.51 -11.77
C SER A 544 -23.72 -2.52 -11.92
N SER A 545 -23.03 -2.44 -13.06
CA SER A 545 -22.03 -1.41 -13.33
C SER A 545 -22.68 -0.09 -13.81
N GLY A 546 -23.18 0.73 -12.89
CA GLY A 546 -23.65 2.09 -13.17
C GLY A 546 -22.50 3.11 -13.19
N SER A 547 -22.67 4.20 -13.95
CA SER A 547 -21.69 5.29 -14.06
C SER A 547 -21.58 6.16 -12.80
N SER A 548 -22.42 5.92 -11.79
CA SER A 548 -22.29 6.48 -10.45
C SER A 548 -21.91 5.36 -9.48
N PHE A 549 -20.97 5.68 -8.58
CA PHE A 549 -20.47 4.84 -7.48
C PHE A 549 -21.57 4.15 -6.64
N LEU A 550 -22.82 4.62 -6.76
CA LEU A 550 -23.98 4.24 -5.96
C LEU A 550 -24.88 3.18 -6.60
N VAL A 551 -24.56 2.70 -7.80
CA VAL A 551 -25.25 1.56 -8.41
C VAL A 551 -24.17 0.70 -9.07
N GLY A 552 -23.49 -0.17 -8.33
CA GLY A 552 -22.17 -0.65 -8.74
C GLY A 552 -21.75 -2.05 -8.29
N ALA A 553 -21.94 -3.12 -9.07
CA ALA A 553 -21.14 -4.35 -8.92
C ALA A 553 -19.64 -4.06 -9.10
N LEU A 554 -18.74 -4.90 -8.53
CA LEU A 554 -17.26 -4.87 -8.68
C LEU A 554 -16.77 -3.83 -9.69
N LEU A 555 -16.66 -2.58 -9.22
CA LEU A 555 -16.83 -1.42 -10.10
C LEU A 555 -15.53 -1.11 -10.84
N PHE A 556 -14.38 -1.42 -10.23
CA PHE A 556 -13.06 -1.25 -10.83
C PHE A 556 -12.12 -2.29 -10.21
N ALA A 557 -11.63 -3.21 -11.02
CA ALA A 557 -10.43 -3.94 -10.68
C ALA A 557 -9.30 -3.35 -11.51
N THR A 558 -8.38 -2.67 -10.84
CA THR A 558 -7.22 -2.07 -11.49
C THR A 558 -5.99 -2.86 -11.11
N ASN A 559 -5.44 -3.59 -12.08
CA ASN A 559 -4.14 -4.24 -11.93
C ASN A 559 -3.16 -3.52 -12.85
N THR A 560 -2.22 -2.78 -12.27
CA THR A 560 -1.19 -2.05 -13.01
C THR A 560 0.17 -2.56 -12.57
N ALA A 561 0.98 -3.06 -13.50
CA ALA A 561 2.34 -3.49 -13.19
C ALA A 561 3.33 -2.93 -14.22
N SER A 562 4.42 -2.32 -13.76
CA SER A 562 5.50 -1.85 -14.62
C SER A 562 6.84 -2.39 -14.11
N GLY A 563 7.61 -3.08 -14.96
CA GLY A 563 8.98 -3.47 -14.62
C GLY A 563 9.84 -2.24 -14.35
N ILE A 564 9.90 -1.34 -15.35
CA ILE A 564 10.50 -0.02 -15.25
C ILE A 564 9.48 1.02 -15.71
N LEU A 565 9.17 1.99 -14.83
CA LEU A 565 8.33 3.15 -15.11
C LEU A 565 9.19 4.41 -15.05
N VAL A 566 9.20 5.19 -16.13
CA VAL A 566 9.87 6.50 -16.20
C VAL A 566 8.85 7.55 -16.61
N ASP A 567 8.65 8.54 -15.76
CA ASP A 567 7.78 9.70 -16.00
C ASP A 567 8.59 10.98 -15.73
N ALA A 568 9.33 11.43 -16.74
CA ALA A 568 10.35 12.47 -16.56
C ALA A 568 10.36 13.49 -17.71
N PRO A 569 10.76 14.75 -17.44
CA PRO A 569 10.86 15.77 -18.48
C PRO A 569 12.03 15.54 -19.44
N ASN A 570 13.12 14.88 -19.00
CA ASN A 570 14.17 14.39 -19.90
C ASN A 570 14.56 12.96 -19.52
N VAL A 571 14.68 12.10 -20.53
CA VAL A 571 15.05 10.68 -20.39
C VAL A 571 16.28 10.39 -21.24
N ALA A 572 17.51 10.47 -20.72
CA ALA A 572 18.70 10.16 -21.53
C ALA A 572 18.68 8.72 -22.06
N GLU A 573 18.59 7.74 -21.17
CA GLU A 573 18.74 6.33 -21.53
C GLU A 573 17.90 5.41 -20.64
N VAL A 574 17.21 4.44 -21.25
CA VAL A 574 16.57 3.32 -20.53
C VAL A 574 17.06 2.01 -21.11
N THR A 575 17.68 1.16 -20.29
CA THR A 575 18.21 -0.14 -20.72
C THR A 575 17.67 -1.30 -19.89
N ASN A 576 17.38 -2.41 -20.57
CA ASN A 576 17.16 -3.71 -19.95
C ASN A 576 18.03 -4.78 -20.63
N SER A 577 18.98 -5.33 -19.88
CA SER A 577 19.83 -6.45 -20.29
C SER A 577 19.61 -7.69 -19.43
N GLY A 578 18.81 -7.58 -18.36
CA GLY A 578 18.47 -8.67 -17.44
C GLY A 578 17.11 -9.31 -17.73
N ILE A 579 16.38 -9.68 -16.67
CA ILE A 579 15.06 -10.31 -16.73
C ILE A 579 14.04 -9.38 -16.07
N ILE A 580 12.92 -9.16 -16.76
CA ILE A 580 11.72 -8.53 -16.24
C ILE A 580 10.60 -9.55 -16.39
N ASP A 581 10.09 -10.09 -15.29
CA ASP A 581 9.02 -11.11 -15.28
C ASP A 581 7.80 -10.59 -14.49
N LEU A 582 6.68 -10.43 -15.19
CA LEU A 582 5.44 -9.89 -14.65
C LEU A 582 4.36 -10.95 -14.75
N SER A 583 3.74 -11.26 -13.63
CA SER A 583 2.53 -12.08 -13.56
C SER A 583 1.40 -11.32 -12.90
N SER A 584 0.23 -11.36 -13.51
CA SER A 584 -0.98 -10.75 -12.99
C SER A 584 -2.14 -11.74 -13.06
N ALA A 585 -2.89 -11.85 -11.97
CA ALA A 585 -4.08 -12.66 -11.89
C ALA A 585 -5.21 -11.82 -11.32
N PHE A 586 -6.35 -11.81 -12.01
CA PHE A 586 -7.58 -11.21 -11.54
C PHE A 586 -8.70 -12.24 -11.52
N SER A 587 -9.45 -12.30 -10.42
CA SER A 587 -10.65 -13.13 -10.30
C SER A 587 -11.81 -12.35 -9.70
N SER A 588 -12.99 -12.47 -10.31
CA SER A 588 -14.25 -11.90 -9.83
C SER A 588 -15.33 -12.97 -9.74
N GLY A 589 -16.06 -13.00 -8.62
CA GLY A 589 -17.21 -13.87 -8.41
C GLY A 589 -18.42 -13.11 -7.86
N LEU A 590 -19.51 -13.01 -8.63
CA LEU A 590 -20.77 -12.40 -8.17
C LEU A 590 -21.86 -13.47 -8.07
N VAL A 591 -22.57 -13.52 -6.93
CA VAL A 591 -23.69 -14.44 -6.69
C VAL A 591 -24.90 -13.66 -6.17
N ALA A 592 -25.90 -13.46 -7.03
CA ALA A 592 -27.14 -12.78 -6.68
C ALA A 592 -28.29 -13.80 -6.54
N THR A 593 -28.95 -13.84 -5.39
CA THR A 593 -30.10 -14.72 -5.13
C THR A 593 -31.30 -13.92 -4.62
N ALA A 594 -32.39 -13.89 -5.37
CA ALA A 594 -33.63 -13.22 -4.97
C ALA A 594 -34.77 -14.24 -4.87
N THR A 595 -35.45 -14.29 -3.73
CA THR A 595 -36.66 -15.10 -3.54
C THR A 595 -37.80 -14.20 -3.08
N GLY A 596 -38.79 -14.03 -3.94
CA GLY A 596 -39.93 -13.15 -3.73
C GLY A 596 -41.26 -13.86 -3.82
N GLY A 597 -42.30 -13.12 -3.46
CA GLY A 597 -43.68 -13.56 -3.51
C GLY A 597 -44.30 -13.38 -4.89
N THR A 598 -44.52 -12.11 -5.24
CA THR A 598 -45.07 -11.65 -6.54
C THR A 598 -43.98 -11.25 -7.53
N LYS A 599 -42.80 -10.82 -7.05
CA LYS A 599 -41.69 -10.38 -7.88
C LYS A 599 -40.34 -10.76 -7.27
N ALA A 600 -39.44 -11.30 -8.08
CA ALA A 600 -38.05 -11.53 -7.71
C ALA A 600 -37.09 -11.07 -8.83
N THR A 601 -36.14 -10.20 -8.52
CA THR A 601 -35.10 -9.76 -9.47
C THR A 601 -33.72 -10.07 -8.91
N ALA A 602 -32.91 -10.84 -9.66
CA ALA A 602 -31.51 -11.05 -9.35
C ALA A 602 -30.64 -10.57 -10.52
N SER A 603 -29.72 -9.66 -10.26
CA SER A 603 -28.78 -9.13 -11.25
C SER A 603 -27.35 -9.27 -10.75
N ALA A 604 -26.51 -9.98 -11.50
CA ALA A 604 -25.08 -10.13 -11.26
C ALA A 604 -24.31 -9.68 -12.52
N ASN A 605 -24.00 -8.38 -12.61
CA ASN A 605 -23.33 -7.83 -13.79
C ASN A 605 -21.96 -7.25 -13.41
N SER A 606 -20.86 -7.80 -13.91
CA SER A 606 -19.51 -7.25 -13.65
C SER A 606 -19.10 -6.20 -14.69
N ALA A 607 -18.42 -5.15 -14.25
CA ALA A 607 -17.73 -4.22 -15.15
C ALA A 607 -16.52 -4.88 -15.84
N ALA A 608 -16.05 -4.28 -16.94
CA ALA A 608 -14.77 -4.67 -17.54
C ALA A 608 -13.62 -4.22 -16.60
N PRO A 609 -12.78 -5.15 -16.10
CA PRO A 609 -11.64 -4.77 -15.28
C PRO A 609 -10.59 -4.08 -16.16
N SER A 610 -9.73 -3.26 -15.54
CA SER A 610 -8.61 -2.59 -16.20
C SER A 610 -7.31 -3.27 -15.77
N LEU A 611 -6.78 -4.14 -16.62
CA LEU A 611 -5.47 -4.74 -16.40
C LEU A 611 -4.47 -4.18 -17.40
N THR A 612 -3.40 -3.57 -16.91
CA THR A 612 -2.30 -3.08 -17.74
C THR A 612 -0.97 -3.53 -17.17
N SER A 613 -0.13 -4.12 -18.02
CA SER A 613 1.21 -4.55 -17.63
C SER A 613 2.24 -4.05 -18.63
N PHE A 614 3.36 -3.53 -18.15
CA PHE A 614 4.43 -2.96 -18.97
C PHE A 614 5.77 -3.56 -18.56
N GLY A 615 6.56 -4.05 -19.52
CA GLY A 615 7.97 -4.33 -19.26
C GLY A 615 8.71 -3.03 -19.00
N LEU A 616 8.70 -2.15 -20.00
CA LEU A 616 9.18 -0.76 -19.93
C LEU A 616 8.02 0.19 -20.24
N ASN A 617 7.76 1.16 -19.36
CA ASN A 617 6.77 2.21 -19.55
C ASN A 617 7.46 3.57 -19.43
N ILE A 618 7.54 4.31 -20.53
CA ILE A 618 8.28 5.57 -20.62
C ILE A 618 7.33 6.65 -21.12
N GLN A 619 7.15 7.68 -20.30
CA GLN A 619 6.22 8.78 -20.55
C GLN A 619 6.94 10.11 -20.33
N GLU A 620 6.62 11.09 -21.17
CA GLU A 620 7.06 12.46 -20.99
C GLU A 620 5.96 13.23 -20.23
N VAL A 621 6.36 13.99 -19.21
CA VAL A 621 5.43 14.81 -18.42
C VAL A 621 4.88 15.94 -19.31
N ALA A 622 3.56 15.95 -19.54
CA ALA A 622 2.88 17.01 -20.27
C ALA A 622 3.15 18.40 -19.64
N GLY A 623 3.66 19.35 -20.43
CA GLY A 623 4.01 20.69 -19.97
C GLY A 623 5.49 20.91 -19.62
N GLY A 624 6.36 19.94 -19.94
CA GLY A 624 7.82 20.13 -19.92
C GLY A 624 8.29 21.30 -20.81
N PRO A 625 9.48 21.88 -20.57
CA PRO A 625 9.94 23.08 -21.27
C PRO A 625 10.03 22.84 -22.78
N SER A 626 9.26 23.61 -23.54
CA SER A 626 9.06 23.49 -25.00
C SER A 626 10.27 23.93 -25.85
N ALA A 627 11.43 24.21 -25.24
CA ALA A 627 12.63 24.62 -25.96
C ALA A 627 13.91 24.36 -25.13
N GLY A 628 14.81 23.53 -25.66
CA GLY A 628 16.19 23.38 -25.18
C GLY A 628 16.55 22.08 -24.43
N THR A 629 15.68 21.06 -24.47
CA THR A 629 15.81 19.81 -23.70
C THR A 629 16.65 18.74 -24.42
N VAL A 630 17.39 17.94 -23.64
CA VAL A 630 18.17 16.80 -24.14
C VAL A 630 17.18 15.74 -24.64
N PRO A 631 17.13 15.43 -25.94
CA PRO A 631 16.19 14.44 -26.46
C PRO A 631 16.42 13.08 -25.82
N THR A 632 15.37 12.26 -25.75
CA THR A 632 15.54 10.86 -25.34
C THR A 632 16.52 10.17 -26.27
N THR A 633 17.72 9.82 -25.78
CA THR A 633 18.83 9.43 -26.66
C THR A 633 18.83 7.95 -27.01
N ARG A 634 18.38 7.09 -26.08
CA ARG A 634 18.42 5.64 -26.30
C ARG A 634 17.44 4.85 -25.42
N ILE A 635 16.73 3.92 -26.04
CA ILE A 635 15.98 2.88 -25.34
C ILE A 635 16.47 1.53 -25.88
N ALA A 636 16.94 0.63 -24.99
CA ALA A 636 17.50 -0.65 -25.42
C ALA A 636 17.02 -1.83 -24.56
N ASN A 637 16.54 -2.88 -25.21
CA ASN A 637 16.27 -4.17 -24.58
C ASN A 637 17.12 -5.27 -25.22
N SER A 638 18.09 -5.82 -24.49
CA SER A 638 18.84 -7.02 -24.87
C SER A 638 18.56 -8.20 -23.94
N GLY A 639 17.72 -8.01 -22.91
CA GLY A 639 17.34 -9.01 -21.92
C GLY A 639 16.04 -9.75 -22.25
N THR A 640 15.38 -10.30 -21.23
CA THR A 640 14.07 -10.96 -21.34
C THR A 640 12.98 -10.12 -20.66
N ILE A 641 11.86 -9.95 -21.33
CA ILE A 641 10.62 -9.38 -20.78
C ILE A 641 9.53 -10.44 -20.92
N GLY A 642 9.09 -11.01 -19.80
CA GLY A 642 7.97 -11.94 -19.71
C GLY A 642 6.77 -11.25 -19.07
N LEU A 643 5.63 -11.22 -19.77
CA LEU A 643 4.38 -10.64 -19.28
C LEU A 643 3.30 -11.72 -19.32
N SER A 644 2.69 -12.02 -18.18
CA SER A 644 1.58 -12.95 -18.07
C SER A 644 0.40 -12.32 -17.34
N ALA A 645 -0.80 -12.47 -17.90
CA ALA A 645 -2.03 -11.97 -17.30
C ALA A 645 -3.14 -13.02 -17.38
N THR A 646 -3.80 -13.33 -16.27
CA THR A 646 -4.97 -14.21 -16.22
C THR A 646 -6.16 -13.47 -15.63
N VAL A 647 -7.31 -13.53 -16.30
CA VAL A 647 -8.56 -12.93 -15.83
C VAL A 647 -9.65 -14.00 -15.77
N THR A 648 -10.32 -14.13 -14.63
CA THR A 648 -11.46 -15.04 -14.45
C THR A 648 -12.66 -14.28 -13.90
N ILE A 649 -13.79 -14.32 -14.60
CA ILE A 649 -15.04 -13.68 -14.18
C ILE A 649 -16.13 -14.74 -14.10
N ALA A 650 -16.81 -14.83 -12.96
CA ALA A 650 -17.92 -15.74 -12.75
C ALA A 650 -19.12 -14.98 -12.16
N ASN A 651 -20.22 -14.87 -12.90
CA ASN A 651 -21.45 -14.25 -12.42
C ASN A 651 -22.60 -15.25 -12.41
N VAL A 652 -23.28 -15.33 -11.27
CA VAL A 652 -24.42 -16.22 -11.06
C VAL A 652 -25.60 -15.39 -10.54
N ALA A 653 -26.72 -15.44 -11.24
CA ALA A 653 -27.98 -14.83 -10.82
C ALA A 653 -29.09 -15.89 -10.72
N SER A 654 -29.80 -15.90 -9.60
CA SER A 654 -30.93 -16.80 -9.35
C SER A 654 -32.13 -16.03 -8.81
N ALA A 655 -33.27 -16.12 -9.48
CA ALA A 655 -34.52 -15.48 -9.06
C ALA A 655 -35.67 -16.49 -8.96
N ALA A 656 -36.40 -16.48 -7.85
CA ALA A 656 -37.56 -17.34 -7.64
C ALA A 656 -38.77 -16.56 -7.15
N ALA A 657 -39.92 -16.74 -7.81
CA ALA A 657 -41.23 -16.24 -7.35
C ALA A 657 -42.08 -17.41 -6.84
N ASN A 658 -42.67 -17.27 -5.65
CA ASN A 658 -43.36 -18.35 -4.95
C ASN A 658 -44.89 -18.36 -5.11
N LEU A 659 -45.51 -17.28 -5.61
CA LEU A 659 -46.95 -17.21 -5.86
C LEU A 659 -47.32 -17.50 -7.33
N ALA A 660 -48.50 -18.08 -7.54
CA ALA A 660 -49.04 -18.33 -8.88
C ALA A 660 -49.27 -16.99 -9.62
N GLY A 661 -48.67 -16.83 -10.80
CA GLY A 661 -48.67 -15.57 -11.55
C GLY A 661 -47.58 -14.56 -11.14
N GLY A 662 -46.67 -14.94 -10.23
CA GLY A 662 -45.51 -14.13 -9.88
C GLY A 662 -44.48 -14.04 -11.01
N THR A 663 -43.71 -12.95 -11.01
CA THR A 663 -42.68 -12.64 -12.02
C THR A 663 -41.28 -12.87 -11.43
N ALA A 664 -40.40 -13.53 -12.17
CA ALA A 664 -39.01 -13.71 -11.76
C ALA A 664 -38.08 -13.33 -12.92
N SER A 665 -37.07 -12.51 -12.62
CA SER A 665 -36.09 -12.05 -13.60
C SER A 665 -34.68 -12.26 -13.07
N ALA A 666 -33.89 -13.08 -13.76
CA ALA A 666 -32.47 -13.27 -13.47
C ALA A 666 -31.61 -12.74 -14.63
N SER A 667 -30.63 -11.91 -14.32
CA SER A 667 -29.64 -11.38 -15.28
C SER A 667 -28.23 -11.63 -14.77
N ALA A 668 -27.40 -12.29 -15.57
CA ALA A 668 -25.96 -12.37 -15.34
C ALA A 668 -25.23 -11.84 -16.58
N ALA A 669 -24.39 -10.83 -16.43
CA ALA A 669 -23.69 -10.23 -17.56
C ALA A 669 -22.24 -9.88 -17.26
N SER A 670 -21.35 -10.19 -18.20
CA SER A 670 -19.95 -9.80 -18.17
C SER A 670 -19.58 -9.06 -19.46
N GLN A 671 -18.80 -7.99 -19.34
CA GLN A 671 -18.24 -7.27 -20.49
C GLN A 671 -16.72 -7.41 -20.52
N SER A 672 -16.17 -7.71 -21.70
CA SER A 672 -14.71 -7.83 -21.91
C SER A 672 -14.05 -6.55 -22.48
N THR A 673 -14.76 -5.44 -22.64
CA THR A 673 -14.20 -4.27 -23.32
C THR A 673 -14.60 -2.98 -22.63
N THR A 674 -13.60 -2.21 -22.21
CA THR A 674 -13.77 -0.79 -21.91
C THR A 674 -13.42 -0.01 -23.18
N VAL A 675 -14.28 0.91 -23.61
CA VAL A 675 -13.92 1.91 -24.63
C VAL A 675 -12.98 2.90 -23.94
N SER A 676 -11.66 2.72 -24.13
CA SER A 676 -10.68 3.73 -23.73
C SER A 676 -10.73 4.91 -24.70
N THR A 677 -10.31 6.09 -24.25
CA THR A 677 -10.15 7.30 -25.07
C THR A 677 -8.68 7.60 -25.35
N THR A 678 -7.76 6.75 -24.89
CA THR A 678 -6.31 6.91 -25.07
C THR A 678 -5.88 6.13 -26.31
N PRO A 679 -5.38 6.79 -27.37
CA PRO A 679 -4.95 6.13 -28.59
C PRO A 679 -3.96 5.00 -28.30
N GLY A 680 -4.32 3.76 -28.65
CA GLY A 680 -3.46 2.58 -28.47
C GLY A 680 -3.80 1.66 -27.30
N LEU A 681 -4.74 2.03 -26.41
CA LEU A 681 -5.21 1.23 -25.26
C LEU A 681 -6.69 0.77 -25.40
N ASP A 682 -7.31 1.00 -26.56
CA ASP A 682 -8.75 0.83 -26.75
C ASP A 682 -9.15 -0.65 -26.92
N GLY A 683 -10.03 -1.14 -26.04
CA GLY A 683 -10.85 -2.33 -26.28
C GLY A 683 -10.39 -3.67 -25.69
N ALA A 684 -9.46 -3.73 -24.73
CA ALA A 684 -9.05 -4.99 -24.09
C ALA A 684 -9.26 -5.01 -22.56
N VAL A 685 -9.75 -6.12 -22.00
CA VAL A 685 -9.79 -6.42 -20.55
C VAL A 685 -8.40 -6.32 -19.92
N ALA A 686 -7.40 -6.77 -20.67
CA ALA A 686 -6.01 -6.80 -20.27
C ALA A 686 -5.13 -6.36 -21.44
N ALA A 687 -4.32 -5.32 -21.23
CA ALA A 687 -3.34 -4.86 -22.20
C ALA A 687 -1.94 -5.06 -21.64
N SER A 688 -1.07 -5.71 -22.40
CA SER A 688 0.29 -6.04 -21.95
C SER A 688 1.28 -5.57 -23.00
N TYR A 689 2.17 -4.65 -22.62
CA TYR A 689 3.16 -4.07 -23.50
C TYR A 689 4.57 -4.43 -23.07
N GLY A 690 5.37 -4.97 -23.99
CA GLY A 690 6.80 -5.16 -23.74
C GLY A 690 7.49 -3.82 -23.49
N ILE A 691 7.30 -2.89 -24.42
CA ILE A 691 7.78 -1.52 -24.35
C ILE A 691 6.65 -0.57 -24.73
N TYR A 692 6.31 0.36 -23.86
CA TYR A 692 5.33 1.41 -24.11
C TYR A 692 6.00 2.77 -23.98
N LEU A 693 5.89 3.59 -25.03
CA LEU A 693 6.41 4.93 -25.11
C LEU A 693 5.26 5.89 -25.34
N SER A 694 5.14 6.94 -24.54
CA SER A 694 4.25 8.07 -24.80
C SER A 694 5.08 9.35 -24.70
N LEU A 695 5.82 9.64 -25.78
CA LEU A 695 6.75 10.76 -25.88
C LEU A 695 6.28 11.72 -26.98
N ASP A 696 6.41 13.03 -26.77
CA ASP A 696 6.14 14.06 -27.78
C ASP A 696 7.36 14.23 -28.71
N GLY A 697 7.91 13.12 -29.22
CA GLY A 697 9.08 13.09 -30.09
C GLY A 697 10.25 12.27 -29.57
N LEU A 698 10.39 11.00 -29.99
CA LEU A 698 11.63 10.24 -29.76
C LEU A 698 12.68 10.62 -30.81
N ALA A 699 13.68 11.44 -30.46
CA ALA A 699 14.77 11.79 -31.38
C ALA A 699 15.92 10.76 -31.42
N GLY A 700 16.00 9.86 -30.43
CA GLY A 700 17.04 8.83 -30.30
C GLY A 700 16.68 7.46 -30.89
N SER A 701 17.51 6.44 -30.61
CA SER A 701 17.30 5.08 -31.12
C SER A 701 16.52 4.20 -30.14
N LEU A 702 15.60 3.38 -30.66
CA LEU A 702 15.02 2.25 -29.94
C LEU A 702 15.55 0.94 -30.52
N SER A 703 16.15 0.11 -29.66
CA SER A 703 16.71 -1.18 -30.06
C SER A 703 16.19 -2.32 -29.20
N ASN A 704 15.74 -3.40 -29.84
CA ASN A 704 15.41 -4.65 -29.17
C ASN A 704 16.20 -5.80 -29.80
N SER A 705 17.14 -6.39 -29.06
CA SER A 705 17.85 -7.61 -29.43
C SER A 705 17.53 -8.79 -28.51
N GLY A 706 16.74 -8.55 -27.46
CA GLY A 706 16.34 -9.54 -26.45
C GLY A 706 15.08 -10.34 -26.80
N VAL A 707 14.45 -10.92 -25.78
CA VAL A 707 13.18 -11.66 -25.90
C VAL A 707 12.07 -10.88 -25.23
N ILE A 708 10.95 -10.69 -25.92
CA ILE A 708 9.71 -10.19 -25.33
C ILE A 708 8.63 -11.25 -25.53
N SER A 709 8.03 -11.72 -24.44
CA SER A 709 6.97 -12.72 -24.43
C SER A 709 5.77 -12.22 -23.66
N VAL A 710 4.59 -12.30 -24.27
CA VAL A 710 3.31 -11.86 -23.71
C VAL A 710 2.34 -13.02 -23.75
N SER A 711 1.75 -13.38 -22.61
CA SER A 711 0.72 -14.42 -22.49
C SER A 711 -0.48 -13.88 -21.73
N GLN A 712 -1.67 -14.03 -22.30
CA GLN A 712 -2.91 -13.61 -21.67
C GLN A 712 -3.92 -14.75 -21.68
N ALA A 713 -4.65 -14.94 -20.57
CA ALA A 713 -5.74 -15.88 -20.46
C ALA A 713 -6.99 -15.18 -19.90
N LEU A 714 -8.14 -15.36 -20.53
CA LEU A 714 -9.42 -14.81 -20.11
C LEU A 714 -10.46 -15.93 -20.01
N SER A 715 -11.13 -16.04 -18.86
CA SER A 715 -12.24 -16.97 -18.64
C SER A 715 -13.46 -16.23 -18.11
N ILE A 716 -14.60 -16.33 -18.80
CA ILE A 716 -15.87 -15.73 -18.38
C ILE A 716 -16.93 -16.83 -18.28
N THR A 717 -17.62 -16.89 -17.14
CA THR A 717 -18.74 -17.81 -16.90
C THR A 717 -19.94 -17.05 -16.33
N ASP A 718 -20.99 -16.92 -17.13
CA ASP A 718 -22.24 -16.28 -16.72
C ASP A 718 -23.38 -17.31 -16.63
N ARG A 719 -24.13 -17.29 -15.54
CA ARG A 719 -25.29 -18.17 -15.32
C ARG A 719 -26.48 -17.40 -14.75
N ALA A 720 -27.62 -17.49 -15.43
CA ALA A 720 -28.89 -16.95 -14.95
C ALA A 720 -29.96 -18.05 -14.86
N THR A 721 -30.63 -18.15 -13.71
CA THR A 721 -31.72 -19.12 -13.49
C THR A 721 -32.94 -18.42 -12.90
N ALA A 722 -34.11 -18.57 -13.54
CA ALA A 722 -35.37 -18.02 -13.06
C ALA A 722 -36.49 -19.09 -13.01
N THR A 723 -37.34 -19.08 -11.98
CA THR A 723 -38.51 -19.97 -11.90
C THR A 723 -39.75 -19.46 -12.67
N ALA A 724 -39.72 -18.20 -13.14
CA ALA A 724 -40.79 -17.55 -13.93
C ALA A 724 -40.21 -16.56 -14.98
N ASP A 725 -41.07 -15.95 -15.81
CA ASP A 725 -40.86 -14.92 -16.85
C ASP A 725 -39.56 -14.93 -17.67
N LYS A 726 -38.41 -14.49 -17.13
CA LYS A 726 -37.21 -14.18 -17.92
C LYS A 726 -35.90 -14.59 -17.23
N ALA A 727 -35.03 -15.27 -17.97
CA ALA A 727 -33.62 -15.45 -17.61
C ALA A 727 -32.71 -14.99 -18.75
N GLU A 728 -31.72 -14.17 -18.45
CA GLU A 728 -30.75 -13.65 -19.41
C GLU A 728 -29.33 -13.84 -18.89
N ALA A 729 -28.49 -14.53 -19.66
CA ALA A 729 -27.07 -14.64 -19.39
C ALA A 729 -26.31 -14.15 -20.62
N MET A 730 -25.38 -13.24 -20.43
CA MET A 730 -24.67 -12.58 -21.52
C MET A 730 -23.18 -12.45 -21.19
N ALA A 731 -22.37 -13.27 -21.85
CA ALA A 731 -20.93 -13.10 -21.90
C ALA A 731 -20.57 -12.36 -23.20
N VAL A 732 -20.28 -11.05 -23.12
CA VAL A 732 -19.85 -10.26 -24.28
C VAL A 732 -18.32 -10.29 -24.38
N SER A 733 -17.82 -10.74 -25.53
CA SER A 733 -16.40 -10.68 -25.90
C SER A 733 -16.23 -9.88 -27.20
N ASP A 734 -16.37 -8.55 -27.15
CA ASP A 734 -16.17 -7.70 -28.33
C ASP A 734 -14.68 -7.38 -28.58
N GLY A 735 -13.78 -7.74 -27.66
CA GLY A 735 -12.35 -7.46 -27.73
C GLY A 735 -11.56 -8.65 -27.23
N LEU A 736 -11.28 -9.58 -28.15
CA LEU A 736 -10.33 -10.66 -27.90
C LEU A 736 -9.02 -10.02 -27.44
N SER A 737 -8.51 -10.48 -26.29
CA SER A 737 -7.34 -9.99 -25.56
C SER A 737 -6.27 -9.54 -26.55
N LEU A 738 -6.17 -8.23 -26.67
CA LEU A 738 -5.31 -7.58 -27.62
C LEU A 738 -3.89 -7.74 -27.08
N ALA A 739 -3.23 -8.86 -27.40
CA ALA A 739 -1.79 -9.01 -27.23
C ALA A 739 -1.03 -8.11 -28.24
N LEU A 740 -1.57 -6.92 -28.52
CA LEU A 740 -0.94 -5.90 -29.35
C LEU A 740 -0.14 -5.01 -28.42
N GLY A 741 1.18 -5.02 -28.60
CA GLY A 741 1.98 -4.00 -27.96
C GLY A 741 3.36 -4.42 -27.55
N VAL A 742 4.07 -5.19 -28.37
CA VAL A 742 5.49 -5.42 -28.06
C VAL A 742 6.26 -4.09 -28.09
N LEU A 743 5.77 -3.16 -28.92
CA LEU A 743 6.07 -1.74 -28.86
C LEU A 743 4.78 -0.92 -29.10
N ALA A 744 4.55 0.12 -28.31
CA ALA A 744 3.60 1.19 -28.62
C ALA A 744 4.31 2.56 -28.54
N ALA A 745 4.11 3.40 -29.55
CA ALA A 745 4.63 4.77 -29.64
C ALA A 745 3.59 5.64 -30.37
N PRO A 746 2.59 6.20 -29.68
CA PRO A 746 1.52 6.98 -30.30
C PRO A 746 1.99 8.39 -30.74
N GLY A 747 3.14 8.85 -30.26
CA GLY A 747 3.79 10.10 -30.71
C GLY A 747 4.72 9.91 -31.92
N ALA A 748 5.18 11.01 -32.52
CA ALA A 748 6.09 10.97 -33.66
C ALA A 748 7.47 10.42 -33.23
N VAL A 749 7.92 9.33 -33.87
CA VAL A 749 9.29 8.81 -33.70
C VAL A 749 10.17 9.37 -34.81
N THR A 750 11.14 10.21 -34.47
CA THR A 750 12.06 10.82 -35.44
C THR A 750 13.42 10.10 -35.51
N GLY A 751 13.70 9.18 -34.58
CA GLY A 751 14.89 8.32 -34.60
C GLY A 751 14.69 6.91 -35.17
N SER A 752 15.69 6.03 -35.01
CA SER A 752 15.69 4.69 -35.59
C SER A 752 15.07 3.63 -34.68
N PHE A 753 14.25 2.75 -35.25
CA PHE A 753 13.76 1.53 -34.59
C PHE A 753 14.48 0.31 -35.18
N LEU A 754 15.18 -0.44 -34.34
CA LEU A 754 15.85 -1.70 -34.72
C LEU A 754 15.37 -2.84 -33.82
N ASN A 755 14.76 -3.85 -34.41
CA ASN A 755 14.43 -5.09 -33.71
C ASN A 755 15.13 -6.29 -34.36
N THR A 756 16.05 -6.90 -33.62
CA THR A 756 16.74 -8.15 -33.96
C THR A 756 16.43 -9.29 -32.99
N GLY A 757 15.58 -9.03 -31.98
CA GLY A 757 15.18 -9.97 -30.94
C GLY A 757 13.93 -10.78 -31.26
N ALA A 758 13.59 -11.73 -30.38
CA ALA A 758 12.39 -12.54 -30.50
C ALA A 758 11.19 -11.88 -29.82
N ILE A 759 10.02 -11.98 -30.46
CA ILE A 759 8.76 -11.44 -29.98
C ILE A 759 7.71 -12.56 -30.04
N SER A 760 7.06 -12.85 -28.91
CA SER A 760 5.98 -13.82 -28.80
C SER A 760 4.77 -13.21 -28.09
N ALA A 761 3.57 -13.45 -28.62
CA ALA A 761 2.32 -13.00 -28.03
C ALA A 761 1.27 -14.12 -28.16
N ALA A 762 0.67 -14.53 -27.03
CA ALA A 762 -0.35 -15.56 -26.98
C ALA A 762 -1.55 -15.08 -26.15
N ALA A 763 -2.76 -15.28 -26.67
CA ALA A 763 -4.00 -15.00 -25.96
C ALA A 763 -4.92 -16.23 -25.99
N LEU A 764 -5.44 -16.64 -24.83
CA LEU A 764 -6.41 -17.72 -24.66
C LEU A 764 -7.71 -17.16 -24.07
N GLY A 765 -8.86 -17.59 -24.59
CA GLY A 765 -10.17 -17.18 -24.13
C GLY A 765 -11.12 -18.36 -23.94
N ASN A 766 -11.84 -18.42 -22.81
CA ASN A 766 -12.94 -19.35 -22.56
C ASN A 766 -14.20 -18.56 -22.13
N PHE A 767 -15.31 -18.73 -22.83
CA PHE A 767 -16.53 -17.96 -22.58
C PHE A 767 -17.73 -18.90 -22.51
N THR A 768 -18.38 -18.95 -21.36
CA THR A 768 -19.57 -19.78 -21.11
C THR A 768 -20.71 -18.90 -20.62
N ALA A 769 -21.88 -18.97 -21.27
CA ALA A 769 -23.10 -18.31 -20.81
C ALA A 769 -24.25 -19.32 -20.78
N SER A 770 -25.01 -19.36 -19.68
CA SER A 770 -26.15 -20.26 -19.52
C SER A 770 -27.36 -19.56 -18.89
N ALA A 771 -28.52 -19.65 -19.55
CA ALA A 771 -29.79 -19.08 -19.07
C ALA A 771 -30.86 -20.16 -19.01
N THR A 772 -31.56 -20.29 -17.89
CA THR A 772 -32.66 -21.27 -17.71
C THR A 772 -33.89 -20.59 -17.10
N ALA A 773 -35.05 -20.76 -17.74
CA ALA A 773 -36.36 -20.30 -17.25
C ALA A 773 -37.37 -21.45 -17.27
N THR A 774 -38.06 -21.72 -16.15
CA THR A 774 -38.86 -22.96 -15.97
C THR A 774 -40.39 -22.78 -15.84
N GLY A 775 -40.94 -21.55 -15.85
CA GLY A 775 -42.40 -21.29 -15.74
C GLY A 775 -42.86 -19.93 -16.34
N GLY A 776 -44.18 -19.76 -16.57
CA GLY A 776 -44.84 -18.48 -16.96
C GLY A 776 -45.40 -18.39 -18.40
N PRO A 777 -46.38 -17.49 -18.67
CA PRO A 777 -46.99 -17.29 -20.00
C PRO A 777 -46.07 -16.60 -21.03
N ASP A 778 -45.07 -15.82 -20.58
CA ASP A 778 -44.11 -15.08 -21.43
C ASP A 778 -42.66 -15.60 -21.31
N ARG A 779 -42.48 -16.92 -21.14
CA ARG A 779 -41.18 -17.56 -20.95
C ARG A 779 -40.15 -17.18 -22.03
N ARG A 780 -39.04 -16.52 -21.64
CA ARG A 780 -37.90 -16.22 -22.53
C ARG A 780 -36.56 -16.50 -21.82
N ALA A 781 -35.81 -17.48 -22.33
CA ALA A 781 -34.40 -17.64 -22.05
C ALA A 781 -33.62 -17.08 -23.24
N ARG A 782 -32.75 -16.08 -23.01
CA ARG A 782 -31.95 -15.46 -24.07
C ARG A 782 -30.47 -15.62 -23.79
N MET A 783 -29.73 -16.06 -24.81
CA MET A 783 -28.28 -16.07 -24.87
C MET A 783 -27.87 -15.29 -26.13
N PRO A 784 -27.42 -14.04 -26.03
CA PRO A 784 -26.85 -13.34 -27.18
C PRO A 784 -25.47 -13.96 -27.48
N ALA A 785 -25.39 -14.87 -28.45
CA ALA A 785 -24.10 -15.37 -28.93
C ALA A 785 -23.53 -14.37 -29.95
N ARG A 786 -22.43 -13.71 -29.63
CA ARG A 786 -21.57 -13.08 -30.63
C ARG A 786 -20.15 -13.64 -30.47
N PRO A 787 -19.80 -14.73 -31.16
CA PRO A 787 -18.44 -15.22 -31.19
C PRO A 787 -17.60 -14.26 -32.05
N GLY A 788 -16.71 -13.49 -31.42
CA GLY A 788 -15.68 -12.73 -32.12
C GLY A 788 -14.50 -13.65 -32.46
N SER A 789 -14.49 -14.27 -33.64
CA SER A 789 -13.35 -15.04 -34.13
C SER A 789 -12.33 -14.10 -34.80
N SER A 790 -11.19 -13.84 -34.17
CA SER A 790 -9.98 -13.39 -34.88
C SER A 790 -8.72 -13.66 -34.07
N SER A 791 -8.00 -14.74 -34.41
CA SER A 791 -6.60 -14.91 -34.03
C SER A 791 -5.74 -14.06 -34.97
N ALA A 792 -5.16 -12.96 -34.50
CA ALA A 792 -4.16 -12.20 -35.24
C ALA A 792 -2.78 -12.41 -34.61
N ALA A 793 -2.01 -13.35 -35.15
CA ALA A 793 -0.56 -13.38 -34.92
C ALA A 793 0.08 -12.31 -35.80
N ALA A 794 0.45 -11.17 -35.23
CA ALA A 794 1.18 -10.13 -35.95
C ALA A 794 2.69 -10.45 -35.95
N SER A 795 3.17 -11.11 -37.00
CA SER A 795 4.61 -11.18 -37.30
C SER A 795 5.01 -9.94 -38.10
N PHE A 796 5.82 -9.04 -37.53
CA PHE A 796 6.49 -7.99 -38.30
C PHE A 796 7.63 -8.64 -39.12
N LEU A 797 7.46 -8.73 -40.43
CA LEU A 797 8.58 -8.87 -41.36
C LEU A 797 9.08 -7.46 -41.74
N PRO A 798 10.39 -7.22 -41.85
CA PRO A 798 10.93 -5.92 -42.26
C PRO A 798 10.53 -5.60 -43.72
N PRO A 799 10.33 -4.32 -44.08
CA PRO A 799 10.05 -3.93 -45.46
C PRO A 799 11.24 -4.26 -46.38
N PRO A 800 11.01 -4.66 -47.64
CA PRO A 800 12.08 -4.94 -48.59
C PRO A 800 12.86 -3.66 -48.91
N GLY A 801 14.18 -3.75 -48.88
CA GLY A 801 15.10 -2.63 -49.00
C GLY A 801 15.05 -1.91 -50.36
N CYS A 802 15.34 -0.61 -50.32
CA CYS A 802 15.62 0.21 -51.50
C CYS A 802 17.07 0.01 -51.96
N PRO A 803 17.34 -0.40 -53.22
CA PRO A 803 18.66 -0.25 -53.80
C PRO A 803 18.71 1.03 -54.66
N GLY A 804 19.61 1.93 -54.27
CA GLY A 804 20.37 2.85 -55.12
C GLY A 804 19.66 3.70 -56.18
N SER A 805 19.63 5.03 -55.98
CA SER A 805 20.41 6.01 -56.77
C SER A 805 19.94 7.44 -56.50
N THR A 806 20.87 8.36 -56.66
CA THR A 806 20.82 9.82 -56.49
C THR A 806 19.57 10.53 -57.05
N ILE A 807 18.96 11.41 -56.24
CA ILE A 807 18.54 12.81 -56.51
C ILE A 807 17.30 13.20 -55.65
N ALA A 808 17.52 14.22 -54.80
CA ALA A 808 16.63 15.27 -54.28
C ALA A 808 15.15 15.01 -53.84
N ALA A 809 14.89 15.47 -52.61
CA ALA A 809 13.69 16.15 -52.09
C ALA A 809 12.57 15.31 -51.42
N PRO A 810 11.85 15.90 -50.42
CA PRO A 810 11.25 15.20 -49.29
C PRO A 810 9.74 14.96 -49.45
N CYS A 811 9.19 13.96 -48.75
CA CYS A 811 7.75 13.79 -48.57
C CYS A 811 7.42 13.62 -47.08
N GLY A 812 6.85 14.71 -46.54
CA GLY A 812 5.53 14.78 -45.88
C GLY A 812 5.20 13.77 -44.80
#